data_AF-A0A2G9ZLV6-F1
#
_entry.id   AF-A0A2G9ZLV6-F1
#
_cell.length_a   1.000
_cell.length_b   1.000
_cell.length_c   1.000
_cell.angle_alpha   90.00
_cell.angle_beta   90.00
_cell.angle_gamma   90.00
#
_symmetry.space_group_name_H-M   'P 1'
#
loop_
_entity.id
_entity.type
_entity.pdbx_description
1 polymer ?
#
loop_
_entity_poly.entity_id
_entity_poly.type
_entity_poly.pdbx_seq_one_letter_code
_entity_poly.pdbx_strand_id
1 'polypeptide(L)'
;MDKNNALSSVRPLFSAAEYQVRLKEKVRRRSDLLWSEYPLAYQAGGYFLIKIKSKDIGPEDDILLLRAGIHGEESAGPLSILEHFEEIVDYAHKNRLKLIIFPLGNPSGFEKGTRYNIDGEQPNNDFVRYELPDGKLVDFVRTDREFKRWHWAIDKKIPLSRENELMAKVLRKEPLAQITACLDLHEDKITEAARPAFYQYGFGDLNCYGSILVQLKKIAPLYKSRFIKAGLPFKVKSDRKGFVVINDGTLGDLFFRLGARYSLTPEIVGALPLDKAIRAMLIWIKGIIDLARPPERPAVLDYRALCPKKITPLSRVHFIHTSSPVEKSDWQTFQKALAGLEKQFINFKIFPVKKSELDPRYLAASEKERLEKFRRARKKVDWLAPIYGGTGCVDLVRKLTEEDLAKIRKNRPVVNGFSDTTILVNYLYLKLKLIGFIYSNTCGLLEADNSRTFFDVIMGRRTELSFVDPASRWLGDKPKRKIEGIALGGTGSSFLEMINVLDMRVKTWKPYILFFEDIEVDLEDLHRVIVAMDEKGIFRNIRALVIGRIDDRKIAMNFRRLNRIFGGGQESPHAVFRYLLQPVITARAKAKDPLYILKISNFGHGVKKSPLLIPVGGRASISPDGRIDFPGPFVA
;
A
#
# COMPACT_ATOMS: atom_id res chain seq x y z
N MET A 1 -57.40 4.76 -5.62
CA MET A 1 -56.96 5.98 -4.90
C MET A 1 -55.47 5.85 -4.70
N ASP A 2 -54.64 6.39 -5.59
CA ASP A 2 -53.20 6.50 -5.33
C ASP A 2 -52.82 7.97 -5.37
N LYS A 3 -52.75 8.53 -4.17
CA LYS A 3 -52.22 9.85 -3.88
C LYS A 3 -50.70 9.75 -3.89
N ASN A 4 -50.08 10.61 -4.70
CA ASN A 4 -48.74 11.21 -4.56
C ASN A 4 -47.93 11.12 -5.85
N ASN A 5 -48.27 11.99 -6.80
CA ASN A 5 -47.43 12.33 -7.93
C ASN A 5 -47.20 13.84 -7.97
N ALA A 6 -46.67 14.37 -6.86
CA ALA A 6 -46.33 15.78 -6.71
C ALA A 6 -45.11 15.97 -5.80
N LEU A 7 -43.97 15.44 -6.22
CA LEU A 7 -42.67 16.02 -5.87
C LEU A 7 -42.18 16.72 -7.13
N SER A 8 -42.11 18.04 -7.09
CA SER A 8 -41.67 18.89 -8.18
C SER A 8 -40.22 18.53 -8.56
N SER A 9 -40.04 17.69 -9.57
CA SER A 9 -38.76 17.53 -10.25
C SER A 9 -38.52 18.82 -11.03
N VAL A 10 -37.51 19.58 -10.60
CA VAL A 10 -36.98 20.66 -11.43
C VAL A 10 -36.44 19.96 -12.67
N ARG A 11 -37.13 20.08 -13.82
CA ARG A 11 -36.59 19.61 -15.09
C ARG A 11 -35.20 20.24 -15.26
N PRO A 12 -34.20 19.48 -15.75
CA PRO A 12 -32.92 20.09 -16.05
C PRO A 12 -33.14 21.25 -17.03
N LEU A 13 -32.34 22.30 -16.89
CA LEU A 13 -32.44 23.50 -17.72
C LEU A 13 -32.20 23.23 -19.21
N PHE A 14 -31.75 22.03 -19.57
CA PHE A 14 -31.43 21.60 -20.93
C PHE A 14 -31.40 20.06 -21.05
N SER A 15 -31.63 19.56 -22.26
CA SER A 15 -31.63 18.14 -22.66
C SER A 15 -30.29 17.43 -22.42
N ALA A 16 -30.28 16.10 -22.46
CA ALA A 16 -29.04 15.34 -22.36
C ALA A 16 -28.07 15.64 -23.52
N ALA A 17 -28.61 15.87 -24.73
CA ALA A 17 -27.82 16.25 -25.89
C ALA A 17 -27.16 17.63 -25.70
N GLU A 18 -27.90 18.63 -25.23
CA GLU A 18 -27.36 19.96 -24.95
C GLU A 18 -26.30 19.94 -23.84
N TYR A 19 -26.50 19.14 -22.79
CA TYR A 19 -25.48 18.91 -21.75
C TYR A 19 -24.18 18.40 -22.36
N GLN A 20 -24.28 17.37 -23.22
CA GLN A 20 -23.12 16.75 -23.85
C GLN A 20 -22.42 17.71 -24.81
N VAL A 21 -23.16 18.49 -25.61
CA VAL A 21 -22.58 19.50 -26.52
C VAL A 21 -21.76 20.53 -25.75
N ARG A 22 -22.35 21.13 -24.70
CA ARG A 22 -21.67 22.14 -23.88
C ARG A 22 -20.42 21.59 -23.20
N LEU A 23 -20.49 20.36 -22.67
CA LEU A 23 -19.34 19.72 -22.05
C LEU A 23 -18.25 19.37 -23.08
N LYS A 24 -18.63 18.89 -24.26
CA LYS A 24 -17.71 18.55 -25.35
C LYS A 24 -16.98 19.79 -25.86
N GLU A 25 -17.63 20.94 -25.93
CA GLU A 25 -16.97 22.21 -26.27
C GLU A 25 -15.87 22.58 -25.27
N LYS A 26 -16.13 22.43 -23.96
CA LYS A 26 -15.13 22.64 -22.91
C LYS A 26 -13.97 21.65 -23.04
N VAL A 27 -14.24 20.37 -23.29
CA VAL A 27 -13.21 19.33 -23.48
C VAL A 27 -12.38 19.59 -24.74
N ARG A 28 -12.98 20.02 -25.85
CA ARG A 28 -12.28 20.30 -27.12
C ARG A 28 -11.25 21.43 -27.01
N ARG A 29 -11.46 22.38 -26.10
CA ARG A 29 -10.51 23.47 -25.81
C ARG A 29 -9.26 22.98 -25.05
N ARG A 30 -9.25 21.73 -24.61
CA ARG A 30 -8.21 21.12 -23.79
C ARG A 30 -7.45 20.04 -24.56
N SER A 31 -6.16 20.28 -24.78
CA SER A 31 -5.29 19.33 -25.47
C SER A 31 -4.91 18.13 -24.61
N ASP A 32 -5.10 18.21 -23.29
CA ASP A 32 -4.74 17.25 -22.25
C ASP A 32 -5.84 16.24 -21.90
N LEU A 33 -6.99 16.28 -22.60
CA LEU A 33 -8.13 15.40 -22.37
C LEU A 33 -8.59 14.65 -23.63
N LEU A 34 -9.19 13.48 -23.44
CA LEU A 34 -9.85 12.65 -24.45
C LEU A 34 -11.34 12.60 -24.17
N TRP A 35 -12.12 12.74 -25.24
CA TRP A 35 -13.55 12.52 -25.27
C TRP A 35 -13.84 11.18 -25.93
N SER A 36 -14.69 10.36 -25.32
CA SER A 36 -15.15 9.09 -25.90
C SER A 36 -16.66 8.97 -25.75
N GLU A 37 -17.30 8.54 -26.83
CA GLU A 37 -18.74 8.29 -26.91
C GLU A 37 -18.95 6.79 -27.08
N TYR A 38 -19.82 6.22 -26.25
CA TYR A 38 -20.21 4.82 -26.34
C TYR A 38 -21.71 4.76 -26.61
N PRO A 39 -22.15 4.17 -27.74
CA PRO A 39 -23.57 4.05 -28.03
C PRO A 39 -24.30 3.32 -26.91
N LEU A 40 -25.39 3.92 -26.44
CA LEU A 40 -26.28 3.39 -25.43
C LEU A 40 -27.66 3.24 -26.07
N ALA A 41 -27.94 2.04 -26.56
CA ALA A 41 -29.14 1.73 -27.31
C ALA A 41 -30.28 1.27 -26.39
N TYR A 42 -31.42 1.94 -26.49
CA TYR A 42 -32.67 1.60 -25.84
C TYR A 42 -33.70 1.10 -26.85
N GLN A 43 -34.81 0.54 -26.40
CA GLN A 43 -35.91 0.14 -27.29
C GLN A 43 -36.57 1.37 -27.93
N ALA A 44 -36.71 2.46 -27.17
CA ALA A 44 -37.38 3.69 -27.60
C ALA A 44 -36.43 4.82 -28.06
N GLY A 45 -35.15 4.51 -28.34
CA GLY A 45 -34.18 5.50 -28.86
C GLY A 45 -32.72 5.17 -28.55
N GLY A 46 -31.82 6.12 -28.80
CA GLY A 46 -30.39 5.95 -28.55
C GLY A 46 -29.76 7.20 -27.93
N TYR A 47 -28.88 7.00 -26.96
CA TYR A 47 -28.06 8.04 -26.34
C TYR A 47 -26.59 7.62 -26.39
N PHE A 48 -25.71 8.46 -25.85
CA PHE A 48 -24.31 8.11 -25.64
C PHE A 48 -23.95 8.14 -24.17
N LEU A 49 -23.28 7.08 -23.70
CA LEU A 49 -22.51 7.13 -22.47
C LEU A 49 -21.18 7.82 -22.78
N ILE A 50 -20.92 8.93 -22.08
CA ILE A 50 -19.71 9.73 -22.27
C ILE A 50 -18.65 9.32 -21.25
N LYS A 51 -17.41 9.22 -21.72
CA LYS A 51 -16.22 9.16 -20.86
C LYS A 51 -15.26 10.27 -21.25
N ILE A 52 -14.83 11.04 -20.26
CA ILE A 52 -13.74 12.00 -20.39
C ILE A 52 -12.54 11.43 -19.65
N LYS A 53 -11.36 11.44 -20.27
CA LYS A 53 -10.15 10.84 -19.70
C LYS A 53 -8.97 11.78 -19.91
N SER A 54 -8.09 11.92 -18.93
CA SER A 54 -6.81 12.62 -19.15
C SER A 54 -5.95 11.89 -20.20
N LYS A 55 -5.31 12.64 -21.09
CA LYS A 55 -4.30 12.09 -22.01
C LYS A 55 -3.08 11.62 -21.25
N ASP A 56 -2.36 10.70 -21.89
CA ASP A 56 -1.05 10.23 -21.46
C ASP A 56 -1.04 9.75 -20.00
N ILE A 57 -2.04 8.96 -19.61
CA ILE A 57 -2.00 8.25 -18.33
C ILE A 57 -0.84 7.24 -18.40
N GLY A 58 0.26 7.57 -17.75
CA GLY A 58 1.40 6.69 -17.57
C GLY A 58 1.13 5.70 -16.43
N PRO A 59 1.93 4.63 -16.31
CA PRO A 59 1.74 3.56 -15.32
C PRO A 59 1.89 4.02 -13.85
N GLU A 60 2.45 5.22 -13.65
CA GLU A 60 2.78 5.79 -12.35
C GLU A 60 1.77 6.85 -11.88
N ASP A 61 0.80 7.21 -12.71
CA ASP A 61 -0.17 8.24 -12.41
C ASP A 61 -1.25 7.71 -11.45
N ASP A 62 -1.61 8.52 -10.46
CA ASP A 62 -2.77 8.29 -9.62
C ASP A 62 -4.02 8.87 -10.30
N ILE A 63 -5.10 8.10 -10.30
CA ILE A 63 -6.34 8.44 -11.01
C ILE A 63 -7.47 8.69 -10.01
N LEU A 64 -8.19 9.78 -10.21
CA LEU A 64 -9.52 10.00 -9.65
C LEU A 64 -10.58 9.57 -10.69
N LEU A 65 -11.39 8.58 -10.33
CA LEU A 65 -12.61 8.23 -11.03
C LEU A 65 -13.76 9.07 -10.45
N LEU A 66 -14.39 9.88 -11.31
CA LEU A 66 -15.54 10.71 -10.96
C LEU A 66 -16.75 10.28 -11.78
N ARG A 67 -17.90 10.07 -11.14
CA ARG A 67 -19.15 9.74 -11.82
C ARG A 67 -20.32 10.50 -11.23
N ALA A 68 -21.31 10.81 -12.06
CA ALA A 68 -22.51 11.51 -11.66
C ALA A 68 -23.74 11.09 -12.48
N GLY A 69 -24.94 11.32 -11.93
CA GLY A 69 -26.19 11.27 -12.68
C GLY A 69 -26.64 9.87 -13.11
N ILE A 70 -26.37 8.82 -12.32
CA ILE A 70 -26.96 7.49 -12.60
C ILE A 70 -28.47 7.53 -12.53
N HIS A 71 -28.95 8.30 -11.57
CA HIS A 71 -30.34 8.29 -11.20
C HIS A 71 -31.11 9.35 -11.97
N GLY A 72 -30.56 9.98 -13.01
CA GLY A 72 -31.31 10.90 -13.86
C GLY A 72 -31.78 12.20 -13.18
N GLU A 73 -32.74 12.14 -12.25
CA GLU A 73 -33.27 13.28 -11.49
C GLU A 73 -32.23 14.02 -10.63
N GLU A 74 -31.09 13.38 -10.36
CA GLU A 74 -30.02 13.91 -9.52
C GLU A 74 -29.11 14.84 -10.35
N SER A 75 -29.64 16.03 -10.66
CA SER A 75 -29.02 17.00 -11.56
C SER A 75 -27.83 17.75 -10.96
N ALA A 76 -27.67 17.83 -9.63
CA ALA A 76 -26.61 18.61 -9.02
C ALA A 76 -25.21 18.06 -9.35
N GLY A 77 -25.04 16.74 -9.41
CA GLY A 77 -23.77 16.10 -9.78
C GLY A 77 -23.33 16.46 -11.21
N PRO A 78 -24.14 16.15 -12.24
CA PRO A 78 -23.85 16.54 -13.62
C PRO A 78 -23.62 18.05 -13.79
N LEU A 79 -24.47 18.90 -13.20
CA LEU A 79 -24.31 20.36 -13.31
C LEU A 79 -23.04 20.86 -12.65
N SER A 80 -22.63 20.28 -11.51
CA SER A 80 -21.34 20.61 -10.89
C SER A 80 -20.16 20.31 -11.80
N ILE A 81 -20.19 19.19 -12.52
CA ILE A 81 -19.15 18.83 -13.48
C ILE A 81 -19.15 19.81 -14.65
N LEU A 82 -20.31 20.18 -15.18
CA LEU A 82 -20.41 21.10 -16.32
C LEU A 82 -19.97 22.52 -15.98
N GLU A 83 -20.46 23.07 -14.86
CA GLU A 83 -20.21 24.44 -14.44
C GLU A 83 -18.75 24.65 -14.03
N HIS A 84 -18.20 23.70 -13.28
CA HIS A 84 -16.84 23.76 -12.74
C HIS A 84 -15.83 22.89 -13.50
N PHE A 85 -16.12 22.50 -14.74
CA PHE A 85 -15.29 21.53 -15.48
C PHE A 85 -13.81 21.91 -15.52
N GLU A 86 -13.51 23.13 -15.96
CA GLU A 86 -12.12 23.61 -16.11
C GLU A 86 -11.43 23.68 -14.75
N GLU A 87 -12.13 24.21 -13.74
CA GLU A 87 -11.64 24.29 -12.36
C GLU A 87 -11.33 22.91 -11.78
N ILE A 88 -12.19 21.91 -12.00
CA ILE A 88 -11.98 20.53 -11.52
C ILE A 88 -10.75 19.93 -12.19
N VAL A 89 -10.63 20.06 -13.52
CA VAL A 89 -9.51 19.50 -14.29
C VAL A 89 -8.19 20.16 -13.88
N ASP A 90 -8.14 21.48 -13.84
CA ASP A 90 -6.94 22.23 -13.46
C ASP A 90 -6.53 21.93 -12.03
N TYR A 91 -7.49 21.84 -11.11
CA TYR A 91 -7.20 21.52 -9.72
C TYR A 91 -6.67 20.08 -9.56
N ALA A 92 -7.24 19.11 -10.27
CA ALA A 92 -6.75 17.73 -10.27
C ALA A 92 -5.34 17.62 -10.85
N HIS A 93 -5.10 18.22 -12.03
CA HIS A 93 -3.80 18.17 -12.71
C HIS A 93 -2.72 18.90 -11.92
N LYS A 94 -3.03 20.07 -11.34
CA LYS A 94 -2.15 20.78 -10.40
C LYS A 94 -1.77 19.90 -9.20
N ASN A 95 -2.68 19.06 -8.73
CA ASN A 95 -2.45 18.10 -7.67
C ASN A 95 -1.90 16.74 -8.17
N ARG A 96 -1.43 16.66 -9.42
CA ARG A 96 -0.82 15.47 -10.04
C ARG A 96 -1.74 14.25 -10.08
N LEU A 97 -3.04 14.47 -10.22
CA LEU A 97 -4.02 13.43 -10.48
C LEU A 97 -4.43 13.44 -11.95
N LYS A 98 -4.54 12.24 -12.52
CA LYS A 98 -5.25 12.03 -13.79
C LYS A 98 -6.73 11.79 -13.50
N LEU A 99 -7.57 12.06 -14.49
CA LEU A 99 -9.02 11.98 -14.37
C LEU A 99 -9.60 10.94 -15.32
N ILE A 100 -10.57 10.18 -14.81
CA ILE A 100 -11.56 9.45 -15.60
C ILE A 100 -12.92 9.94 -15.11
N ILE A 101 -13.73 10.50 -15.99
CA ILE A 101 -15.02 11.10 -15.65
C ILE A 101 -16.13 10.46 -16.48
N PHE A 102 -17.17 9.98 -15.80
CA PHE A 102 -18.46 9.61 -16.39
C PHE A 102 -19.49 10.68 -15.97
N PRO A 103 -19.64 11.76 -16.76
CA PRO A 103 -20.28 12.99 -16.31
C PRO A 103 -21.81 12.90 -16.25
N LEU A 104 -22.40 11.89 -16.90
CA LEU A 104 -23.83 11.62 -16.91
C LEU A 104 -24.08 10.13 -17.17
N GLY A 105 -24.46 9.39 -16.12
CA GLY A 105 -24.63 7.94 -16.18
C GLY A 105 -25.92 7.46 -16.85
N ASN A 106 -27.04 8.16 -16.63
CA ASN A 106 -28.35 7.87 -17.21
C ASN A 106 -28.90 9.09 -17.96
N PRO A 107 -28.49 9.28 -19.23
CA PRO A 107 -28.86 10.47 -20.00
C PRO A 107 -30.37 10.55 -20.27
N SER A 108 -31.05 9.43 -20.50
CA SER A 108 -32.48 9.42 -20.78
C SER A 108 -33.33 9.76 -19.54
N GLY A 109 -32.94 9.24 -18.37
CA GLY A 109 -33.56 9.60 -17.09
C GLY A 109 -33.31 11.07 -16.73
N PHE A 110 -32.12 11.59 -17.03
CA PHE A 110 -31.81 13.01 -16.82
C PHE A 110 -32.72 13.92 -17.64
N GLU A 111 -32.89 13.65 -18.93
CA GLU A 111 -33.77 14.44 -19.80
C GLU A 111 -35.23 14.43 -19.32
N LYS A 112 -35.69 13.29 -18.81
CA LYS A 112 -37.06 13.14 -18.26
C LYS A 112 -37.20 13.64 -16.83
N GLY A 113 -36.10 13.88 -16.12
CA GLY A 113 -36.08 14.16 -14.68
C GLY A 113 -36.57 12.98 -13.84
N THR A 114 -36.19 11.75 -14.21
CA THR A 114 -36.64 10.50 -13.59
C THR A 114 -35.50 9.53 -13.30
N ARG A 115 -35.73 8.64 -12.32
CA ARG A 115 -34.75 7.64 -11.87
C ARG A 115 -34.53 6.56 -12.88
N TYR A 116 -35.61 6.28 -13.58
CA TYR A 116 -35.71 5.26 -14.58
C TYR A 116 -35.20 5.79 -15.91
N ASN A 117 -34.56 4.92 -16.68
CA ASN A 117 -34.22 5.21 -18.06
C ASN A 117 -35.48 5.14 -18.95
N ILE A 118 -35.33 5.44 -20.24
CA ILE A 118 -36.45 5.50 -21.20
C ILE A 118 -37.21 4.17 -21.35
N ASP A 119 -36.55 3.04 -21.08
CA ASP A 119 -37.14 1.69 -21.15
C ASP A 119 -37.71 1.22 -19.79
N GLY A 120 -37.68 2.07 -18.75
CA GLY A 120 -38.22 1.76 -17.44
C GLY A 120 -37.29 0.95 -16.53
N GLU A 121 -36.03 0.72 -16.92
CA GLU A 121 -35.04 0.15 -16.01
C GLU A 121 -34.66 1.20 -14.96
N GLN A 122 -34.25 0.75 -13.78
CA GLN A 122 -33.75 1.62 -12.71
C GLN A 122 -32.23 1.45 -12.60
N PRO A 123 -31.40 2.22 -13.34
CA PRO A 123 -29.97 2.20 -13.15
C PRO A 123 -29.67 2.55 -11.70
N ASN A 124 -29.14 1.59 -10.96
CA ASN A 124 -28.68 1.78 -9.59
C ASN A 124 -27.19 1.47 -9.55
N ASN A 125 -26.61 1.28 -8.37
CA ASN A 125 -25.20 1.03 -8.21
C ASN A 125 -24.91 -0.48 -8.10
N ASP A 126 -24.99 -1.19 -9.22
CA ASP A 126 -24.89 -2.67 -9.31
C ASP A 126 -23.55 -3.16 -9.87
N PHE A 127 -22.44 -2.82 -9.22
CA PHE A 127 -21.09 -3.17 -9.67
C PHE A 127 -20.51 -4.39 -8.97
N VAL A 128 -20.97 -4.73 -7.76
CA VAL A 128 -20.50 -5.88 -6.97
C VAL A 128 -21.65 -6.83 -6.65
N ARG A 129 -21.33 -8.12 -6.62
CA ARG A 129 -22.19 -9.19 -6.08
C ARG A 129 -21.48 -10.00 -5.03
N TYR A 130 -22.15 -10.20 -3.91
CA TYR A 130 -21.69 -10.98 -2.77
C TYR A 130 -22.22 -12.39 -2.84
N GLU A 131 -21.34 -13.37 -2.70
CA GLU A 131 -21.71 -14.77 -2.54
C GLU A 131 -21.86 -15.09 -1.05
N LEU A 132 -23.09 -15.37 -0.64
CA LEU A 132 -23.41 -15.81 0.71
C LEU A 132 -22.95 -17.27 0.96
N PRO A 133 -22.90 -17.74 2.21
CA PRO A 133 -22.50 -19.11 2.53
C PRO A 133 -23.30 -20.21 1.80
N ASP A 134 -24.57 -19.95 1.51
CA ASP A 134 -25.47 -20.85 0.75
C ASP A 134 -25.25 -20.79 -0.78
N GLY A 135 -24.30 -19.98 -1.26
CA GLY A 135 -23.99 -19.79 -2.67
C GLY A 135 -24.87 -18.75 -3.38
N LYS A 136 -25.85 -18.15 -2.69
CA LYS A 136 -26.71 -17.11 -3.26
C LYS A 136 -25.90 -15.84 -3.52
N LEU A 137 -26.11 -15.25 -4.70
CA LEU A 137 -25.57 -13.94 -5.05
C LEU A 137 -26.55 -12.84 -4.64
N VAL A 138 -26.06 -11.86 -3.90
CA VAL A 138 -26.80 -10.66 -3.51
C VAL A 138 -26.01 -9.40 -3.89
N ASP A 139 -26.71 -8.31 -4.17
CA ASP A 139 -26.15 -6.99 -4.44
C ASP A 139 -25.69 -6.25 -3.17
N PHE A 140 -26.16 -6.72 -2.01
CA PHE A 140 -25.98 -6.04 -0.74
C PHE A 140 -25.72 -7.03 0.41
N VAL A 141 -24.81 -6.68 1.34
CA VAL A 141 -24.57 -7.39 2.62
C VAL A 141 -24.30 -6.41 3.78
N ARG A 142 -24.95 -6.61 4.93
CA ARG A 142 -24.66 -5.82 6.13
C ARG A 142 -23.23 -6.10 6.61
N THR A 143 -22.57 -5.11 7.18
CA THR A 143 -21.18 -5.28 7.69
C THR A 143 -21.05 -6.31 8.81
N ASP A 144 -22.14 -6.61 9.51
CA ASP A 144 -22.21 -7.63 10.58
C ASP A 144 -22.48 -9.05 10.05
N ARG A 145 -22.65 -9.23 8.74
CA ARG A 145 -22.89 -10.53 8.10
C ARG A 145 -21.70 -10.96 7.26
N GLU A 146 -21.38 -12.24 7.35
CA GLU A 146 -20.33 -12.86 6.56
C GLU A 146 -20.79 -13.14 5.12
N PHE A 147 -19.85 -13.04 4.19
CA PHE A 147 -19.98 -13.49 2.81
C PHE A 147 -18.69 -14.24 2.42
N LYS A 148 -18.79 -15.23 1.52
CA LYS A 148 -17.66 -16.07 1.09
C LYS A 148 -16.67 -15.32 0.24
N ARG A 149 -17.17 -14.61 -0.77
CA ARG A 149 -16.41 -13.81 -1.72
C ARG A 149 -17.30 -12.80 -2.40
N TRP A 150 -16.68 -11.83 -3.05
CA TRP A 150 -17.36 -10.86 -3.90
C TRP A 150 -16.96 -11.11 -5.36
N HIS A 151 -17.82 -10.66 -6.27
CA HIS A 151 -17.63 -10.75 -7.70
C HIS A 151 -17.93 -9.40 -8.33
N TRP A 152 -17.23 -9.06 -9.40
CA TRP A 152 -17.69 -7.98 -10.27
C TRP A 152 -19.01 -8.43 -10.92
N ALA A 153 -20.05 -7.63 -10.80
CA ALA A 153 -21.40 -7.97 -11.25
C ALA A 153 -21.44 -8.42 -12.72
N ILE A 154 -20.67 -7.77 -13.60
CA ILE A 154 -20.60 -8.11 -15.03
C ILE A 154 -19.96 -9.48 -15.33
N ASP A 155 -19.24 -10.11 -14.39
CA ASP A 155 -18.77 -11.50 -14.55
C ASP A 155 -19.86 -12.53 -14.26
N LYS A 156 -21.01 -12.09 -13.77
CA LYS A 156 -22.12 -12.97 -13.43
C LYS A 156 -23.22 -12.82 -14.46
N LYS A 157 -23.90 -13.94 -14.74
CA LYS A 157 -25.09 -14.00 -15.59
C LYS A 157 -26.30 -13.43 -14.84
N ILE A 158 -26.21 -12.16 -14.46
CA ILE A 158 -27.26 -11.41 -13.79
C ILE A 158 -27.73 -10.26 -14.68
N PRO A 159 -29.02 -9.92 -14.65
CA PRO A 159 -29.50 -8.72 -15.32
C PRO A 159 -28.86 -7.47 -14.71
N LEU A 160 -28.34 -6.58 -15.57
CA LEU A 160 -27.85 -5.25 -15.23
C LEU A 160 -28.60 -4.25 -16.11
N SER A 161 -28.77 -3.02 -15.64
CA SER A 161 -29.24 -1.94 -16.53
C SER A 161 -28.25 -1.72 -17.67
N ARG A 162 -28.74 -1.27 -18.81
CA ARG A 162 -27.91 -1.01 -20.00
C ARG A 162 -26.75 -0.06 -19.69
N GLU A 163 -27.00 0.95 -18.86
CA GLU A 163 -26.02 1.92 -18.37
C GLU A 163 -24.88 1.23 -17.62
N ASN A 164 -25.21 0.40 -16.63
CA ASN A 164 -24.22 -0.27 -15.78
C ASN A 164 -23.42 -1.31 -16.55
N GLU A 165 -24.10 -2.09 -17.40
CA GLU A 165 -23.42 -3.09 -18.23
C GLU A 165 -22.41 -2.41 -19.17
N LEU A 166 -22.82 -1.35 -19.87
CA LEU A 166 -21.94 -0.60 -20.76
C LEU A 166 -20.78 0.05 -19.99
N MET A 167 -21.08 0.73 -18.88
CA MET A 167 -20.05 1.38 -18.05
C MET A 167 -19.05 0.37 -17.51
N ALA A 168 -19.50 -0.80 -17.04
CA ALA A 168 -18.61 -1.86 -16.56
C ALA A 168 -17.71 -2.41 -17.68
N LYS A 169 -18.23 -2.59 -18.90
CA LYS A 169 -17.43 -2.99 -20.08
C LYS A 169 -16.37 -1.94 -20.42
N VAL A 170 -16.72 -0.66 -20.32
CA VAL A 170 -15.78 0.45 -20.58
C VAL A 170 -14.72 0.51 -19.49
N LEU A 171 -15.10 0.44 -18.21
CA LEU A 171 -14.19 0.50 -17.06
C LEU A 171 -13.15 -0.63 -17.07
N ARG A 172 -13.49 -1.85 -17.50
CA ARG A 172 -12.53 -2.97 -17.60
C ARG A 172 -11.31 -2.69 -18.46
N LYS A 173 -11.42 -1.75 -19.40
CA LYS A 173 -10.33 -1.37 -20.31
C LYS A 173 -9.42 -0.29 -19.72
N GLU A 174 -9.75 0.22 -18.53
CA GLU A 174 -9.00 1.26 -17.84
C GLU A 174 -7.95 0.66 -16.90
N PRO A 175 -6.92 1.44 -16.52
CA PRO A 175 -5.91 0.99 -15.56
C PRO A 175 -6.47 0.99 -14.13
N LEU A 176 -7.27 -0.03 -13.80
CA LEU A 176 -8.03 -0.12 -12.54
C LEU A 176 -7.15 0.01 -11.29
N ALA A 177 -5.95 -0.58 -11.31
CA ALA A 177 -5.01 -0.53 -10.20
C ALA A 177 -4.44 0.87 -9.92
N GLN A 178 -4.58 1.81 -10.86
CA GLN A 178 -4.15 3.20 -10.73
C GLN A 178 -5.26 4.11 -10.16
N ILE A 179 -6.49 3.62 -10.05
CA ILE A 179 -7.60 4.38 -9.48
C ILE A 179 -7.43 4.42 -7.95
N THR A 180 -6.90 5.53 -7.47
CA THR A 180 -6.60 5.76 -6.05
C THR A 180 -7.82 6.32 -5.30
N ALA A 181 -8.73 6.96 -6.05
CA ALA A 181 -9.96 7.53 -5.51
C ALA A 181 -11.13 7.34 -6.49
N CYS A 182 -12.31 7.04 -5.92
CA CYS A 182 -13.58 6.93 -6.62
C CYS A 182 -14.63 7.79 -5.90
N LEU A 183 -15.22 8.73 -6.64
CA LEU A 183 -16.26 9.62 -6.15
C LEU A 183 -17.49 9.50 -7.05
N ASP A 184 -18.60 9.07 -6.47
CA ASP A 184 -19.88 8.89 -7.16
C ASP A 184 -20.90 9.90 -6.60
N LEU A 185 -21.20 10.98 -7.35
CA LEU A 185 -21.98 12.12 -6.86
C LEU A 185 -23.49 11.84 -6.89
N HIS A 186 -24.15 11.84 -5.73
CA HIS A 186 -25.57 11.50 -5.58
C HIS A 186 -26.37 12.55 -4.80
N GLU A 187 -27.68 12.57 -5.05
CA GLU A 187 -28.66 13.29 -4.24
C GLU A 187 -29.73 12.34 -3.71
N ASP A 188 -30.10 12.44 -2.44
CA ASP A 188 -31.18 11.63 -1.89
C ASP A 188 -32.51 12.37 -2.07
N LYS A 189 -33.19 12.04 -3.19
CA LYS A 189 -34.55 12.49 -3.51
C LYS A 189 -35.65 11.57 -2.95
N ILE A 190 -35.26 10.44 -2.34
CA ILE A 190 -36.20 9.39 -1.87
C ILE A 190 -36.55 9.62 -0.41
N THR A 191 -35.58 9.97 0.43
CA THR A 191 -35.82 10.22 1.84
C THR A 191 -36.63 11.50 2.01
N GLU A 192 -37.87 11.35 2.46
CA GLU A 192 -38.68 12.46 2.96
C GLU A 192 -38.01 13.07 4.20
N ALA A 193 -37.22 14.12 3.98
CA ALA A 193 -36.57 14.89 5.03
C ALA A 193 -37.12 16.32 5.04
N ALA A 194 -37.57 16.77 6.22
CA ALA A 194 -38.10 18.13 6.39
C ALA A 194 -37.03 19.23 6.22
N ARG A 195 -35.73 18.90 6.18
CA ARG A 195 -34.63 19.87 6.15
C ARG A 195 -33.44 19.35 5.31
N PRO A 196 -32.70 20.25 4.63
CA PRO A 196 -31.47 19.89 3.94
C PRO A 196 -30.43 19.28 4.87
N ALA A 197 -29.77 18.20 4.42
CA ALA A 197 -28.70 17.56 5.17
C ALA A 197 -27.73 16.80 4.25
N PHE A 198 -26.61 16.34 4.81
CA PHE A 198 -25.66 15.47 4.12
C PHE A 198 -25.43 14.16 4.87
N TYR A 199 -25.41 13.05 4.14
CA TYR A 199 -24.79 11.80 4.59
C TYR A 199 -23.93 11.23 3.46
N GLN A 200 -23.18 10.16 3.73
CA GLN A 200 -22.30 9.57 2.72
C GLN A 200 -22.20 8.07 2.93
N TYR A 201 -22.23 7.30 1.85
CA TYR A 201 -21.71 5.93 1.89
C TYR A 201 -20.19 6.00 1.75
N GLY A 202 -19.48 5.35 2.66
CA GLY A 202 -18.02 5.46 2.74
C GLY A 202 -17.36 4.12 3.02
N PHE A 203 -16.21 3.91 2.38
CA PHE A 203 -15.39 2.72 2.54
C PHE A 203 -14.00 3.08 3.06
N GLY A 204 -13.37 2.17 3.82
CA GLY A 204 -12.01 2.36 4.34
C GLY A 204 -11.91 3.28 5.56
N ASP A 205 -10.83 4.08 5.64
CA ASP A 205 -10.58 4.99 6.77
C ASP A 205 -11.38 6.29 6.63
N LEU A 206 -12.52 6.34 7.31
CA LEU A 206 -13.44 7.47 7.25
C LEU A 206 -12.94 8.73 8.00
N ASN A 207 -11.87 8.61 8.79
CA ASN A 207 -11.36 9.74 9.55
C ASN A 207 -10.65 10.78 8.67
N CYS A 208 -10.17 10.37 7.49
CA CYS A 208 -9.46 11.25 6.57
C CYS A 208 -10.34 12.39 6.00
N TYR A 209 -11.66 12.22 5.97
CA TYR A 209 -12.60 13.19 5.39
C TYR A 209 -12.96 14.37 6.31
N GLY A 210 -12.33 14.47 7.49
CA GLY A 210 -12.69 15.46 8.51
C GLY A 210 -12.70 16.92 8.03
N SER A 211 -11.71 17.32 7.22
CA SER A 211 -11.62 18.67 6.67
C SER A 211 -12.77 18.99 5.70
N ILE A 212 -13.14 18.01 4.87
CA ILE A 212 -14.26 18.12 3.93
C ILE A 212 -15.57 18.31 4.69
N LEU A 213 -15.81 17.49 5.71
CA LEU A 213 -17.00 17.54 6.55
C LEU A 213 -17.13 18.88 7.31
N VAL A 214 -16.02 19.52 7.68
CA VAL A 214 -16.03 20.86 8.29
C VAL A 214 -16.53 21.92 7.30
N GLN A 215 -16.14 21.83 6.02
CA GLN A 215 -16.62 22.76 5.01
C GLN A 215 -18.10 22.53 4.68
N LEU A 216 -18.53 21.28 4.54
CA LEU A 216 -19.92 20.93 4.24
C LEU A 216 -20.90 21.42 5.32
N LYS A 217 -20.51 21.34 6.60
CA LYS A 217 -21.33 21.84 7.72
C LYS A 217 -21.65 23.33 7.63
N LYS A 218 -20.90 24.11 6.86
CA LYS A 218 -21.20 25.53 6.61
C LYS A 218 -22.37 25.72 5.64
N ILE A 219 -22.73 24.69 4.86
CA ILE A 219 -23.84 24.71 3.90
C ILE A 219 -25.12 24.14 4.54
N ALA A 220 -25.04 22.95 5.12
CA ALA A 220 -26.15 22.24 5.74
C ALA A 220 -25.64 21.23 6.78
N PRO A 221 -26.48 20.81 7.75
CA PRO A 221 -26.07 19.86 8.78
C PRO A 221 -25.74 18.47 8.22
N LEU A 222 -24.89 17.72 8.92
CA LEU A 222 -24.68 16.30 8.65
C LEU A 222 -25.79 15.48 9.30
N TYR A 223 -26.26 14.44 8.61
CA TYR A 223 -27.30 13.56 9.09
C TYR A 223 -26.71 12.47 10.00
N LYS A 224 -26.35 12.86 11.22
CA LYS A 224 -25.57 12.05 12.17
C LYS A 224 -26.47 11.14 13.02
N SER A 225 -26.08 9.88 13.19
CA SER A 225 -26.77 8.93 14.09
C SER A 225 -28.24 8.74 13.75
N ARG A 226 -28.60 8.83 12.45
CA ARG A 226 -29.97 8.71 11.94
C ARG A 226 -30.11 7.45 11.12
N PHE A 227 -31.31 6.88 11.13
CA PHE A 227 -31.65 5.76 10.29
C PHE A 227 -32.01 6.26 8.88
N ILE A 228 -31.31 5.73 7.89
CA ILE A 228 -31.45 6.03 6.47
C ILE A 228 -32.01 4.78 5.79
N LYS A 229 -33.05 4.94 4.97
CA LYS A 229 -33.54 3.89 4.07
C LYS A 229 -33.08 4.16 2.65
N ALA A 230 -33.36 5.34 2.08
CA ALA A 230 -32.83 5.78 0.78
C ALA A 230 -32.80 4.68 -0.31
N GLY A 231 -33.91 3.96 -0.49
CA GLY A 231 -34.01 2.86 -1.46
C GLY A 231 -33.46 1.49 -1.01
N LEU A 232 -32.80 1.40 0.16
CA LEU A 232 -32.32 0.14 0.73
C LEU A 232 -33.48 -0.75 1.22
N PRO A 233 -33.29 -2.09 1.20
CA PRO A 233 -34.30 -3.04 1.68
C PRO A 233 -34.57 -2.91 3.20
N PHE A 234 -33.68 -2.27 3.95
CA PHE A 234 -33.84 -2.01 5.39
C PHE A 234 -33.12 -0.72 5.80
N LYS A 235 -33.35 -0.26 7.03
CA LYS A 235 -32.76 0.97 7.57
C LYS A 235 -31.34 0.74 8.08
N VAL A 236 -30.42 1.62 7.70
CA VAL A 236 -29.03 1.64 8.21
C VAL A 236 -28.80 2.91 9.00
N LYS A 237 -28.08 2.82 10.11
CA LYS A 237 -27.78 3.98 10.96
C LYS A 237 -26.47 4.62 10.53
N SER A 238 -26.49 5.92 10.23
CA SER A 238 -25.27 6.70 10.03
C SER A 238 -24.48 6.89 11.33
N ASP A 239 -23.17 7.09 11.24
CA ASP A 239 -22.33 7.34 12.41
C ASP A 239 -22.43 8.80 12.92
N ARG A 240 -21.53 9.19 13.84
CA ARG A 240 -21.47 10.57 14.39
C ARG A 240 -20.98 11.62 13.38
N LYS A 241 -20.45 11.20 12.24
CA LYS A 241 -19.97 12.02 11.13
C LYS A 241 -20.90 11.97 9.92
N GLY A 242 -21.97 11.18 9.95
CA GLY A 242 -22.91 11.05 8.83
C GLY A 242 -22.52 9.97 7.81
N PHE A 243 -21.54 9.11 8.13
CA PHE A 243 -21.17 8.00 7.27
C PHE A 243 -22.09 6.80 7.48
N VAL A 244 -22.46 6.17 6.38
CA VAL A 244 -23.11 4.87 6.32
C VAL A 244 -22.10 3.87 5.78
N VAL A 245 -21.86 2.78 6.53
CA VAL A 245 -20.89 1.75 6.16
C VAL A 245 -21.64 0.44 5.95
N ILE A 246 -21.67 0.00 4.70
CA ILE A 246 -22.36 -1.20 4.23
C ILE A 246 -21.63 -1.77 3.02
N ASN A 247 -21.79 -3.06 2.76
CA ASN A 247 -21.39 -3.65 1.49
C ASN A 247 -22.60 -3.51 0.56
N ASP A 248 -22.62 -2.49 -0.29
CA ASP A 248 -23.84 -2.05 -0.99
C ASP A 248 -23.83 -2.27 -2.50
N GLY A 249 -22.80 -2.94 -3.01
CA GLY A 249 -22.75 -3.28 -4.43
C GLY A 249 -22.25 -2.14 -5.30
N THR A 250 -22.01 -0.96 -4.73
CA THR A 250 -21.87 0.28 -5.48
C THR A 250 -20.57 0.42 -6.27
N LEU A 251 -20.47 1.47 -7.09
CA LEU A 251 -19.22 1.82 -7.77
C LEU A 251 -18.09 2.07 -6.75
N GLY A 252 -18.40 2.78 -5.65
CA GLY A 252 -17.47 3.00 -4.55
C GLY A 252 -17.02 1.69 -3.89
N ASP A 253 -17.95 0.76 -3.68
CA ASP A 253 -17.69 -0.58 -3.14
C ASP A 253 -16.74 -1.38 -4.04
N LEU A 254 -17.01 -1.41 -5.36
CA LEU A 254 -16.14 -2.05 -6.34
C LEU A 254 -14.72 -1.50 -6.25
N PHE A 255 -14.55 -0.18 -6.30
CA PHE A 255 -13.22 0.41 -6.31
C PHE A 255 -12.50 0.29 -4.98
N PHE A 256 -13.20 0.30 -3.86
CA PHE A 256 -12.61 -0.06 -2.57
C PHE A 256 -12.03 -1.48 -2.60
N ARG A 257 -12.76 -2.44 -3.17
CA ARG A 257 -12.30 -3.84 -3.31
C ARG A 257 -11.16 -4.01 -4.29
N LEU A 258 -11.10 -3.16 -5.31
CA LEU A 258 -9.99 -3.08 -6.25
C LEU A 258 -8.76 -2.32 -5.70
N GLY A 259 -8.84 -1.80 -4.46
CA GLY A 259 -7.71 -1.20 -3.76
C GLY A 259 -7.65 0.33 -3.78
N ALA A 260 -8.68 1.01 -4.28
CA ALA A 260 -8.79 2.47 -4.17
C ALA A 260 -8.83 2.87 -2.70
N ARG A 261 -8.06 3.91 -2.35
CA ARG A 261 -7.90 4.38 -0.96
C ARG A 261 -9.07 5.23 -0.50
N TYR A 262 -9.65 6.00 -1.42
CA TYR A 262 -10.73 6.93 -1.13
C TYR A 262 -11.93 6.60 -2.00
N SER A 263 -12.87 5.81 -1.48
CA SER A 263 -14.11 5.48 -2.17
C SER A 263 -15.29 5.96 -1.35
N LEU A 264 -16.12 6.82 -1.95
CA LEU A 264 -17.34 7.30 -1.31
C LEU A 264 -18.41 7.75 -2.31
N THR A 265 -19.63 7.81 -1.78
CA THR A 265 -20.82 8.31 -2.48
C THR A 265 -21.48 9.36 -1.58
N PRO A 266 -21.26 10.66 -1.82
CA PRO A 266 -21.94 11.69 -1.05
C PRO A 266 -23.40 11.78 -1.42
N GLU A 267 -24.23 12.03 -0.42
CA GLU A 267 -25.69 12.09 -0.54
C GLU A 267 -26.19 13.41 0.02
N ILE A 268 -26.77 14.22 -0.87
CA ILE A 268 -27.40 15.51 -0.53
C ILE A 268 -28.89 15.27 -0.33
N VAL A 269 -29.36 15.37 0.91
CA VAL A 269 -30.75 15.06 1.28
C VAL A 269 -31.62 16.31 1.23
N GLY A 270 -32.83 16.16 0.66
CA GLY A 270 -33.90 17.14 0.72
C GLY A 270 -33.80 18.27 -0.32
N ALA A 271 -34.62 19.31 -0.17
CA ALA A 271 -34.73 20.44 -1.11
C ALA A 271 -33.62 21.50 -0.90
N LEU A 272 -32.35 21.07 -0.78
CA LEU A 272 -31.24 22.03 -0.78
C LEU A 272 -31.27 22.81 -2.12
N PRO A 273 -31.23 24.15 -2.11
CA PRO A 273 -31.15 24.93 -3.35
C PRO A 273 -30.01 24.44 -4.24
N LEU A 274 -30.25 24.37 -5.55
CA LEU A 274 -29.34 23.76 -6.52
C LEU A 274 -27.93 24.38 -6.47
N ASP A 275 -27.82 25.70 -6.33
CA ASP A 275 -26.54 26.42 -6.19
C ASP A 275 -25.74 25.98 -4.95
N LYS A 276 -26.44 25.63 -3.85
CA LYS A 276 -25.81 25.10 -2.64
C LYS A 276 -25.43 23.64 -2.79
N ALA A 277 -26.24 22.86 -3.51
CA ALA A 277 -25.91 21.46 -3.83
C ALA A 277 -24.65 21.39 -4.71
N ILE A 278 -24.57 22.22 -5.75
CA ILE A 278 -23.39 22.33 -6.62
C ILE A 278 -22.14 22.72 -5.83
N ARG A 279 -22.24 23.71 -4.94
CA ARG A 279 -21.14 24.07 -4.03
C ARG A 279 -20.71 22.91 -3.12
N ALA A 280 -21.65 22.12 -2.60
CA ALA A 280 -21.34 20.96 -1.77
C ALA A 280 -20.63 19.85 -2.58
N MET A 281 -21.06 19.59 -3.82
CA MET A 281 -20.39 18.64 -4.70
C MET A 281 -18.96 19.08 -5.03
N LEU A 282 -18.75 20.37 -5.32
CA LEU A 282 -17.41 20.90 -5.57
C LEU A 282 -16.47 20.75 -4.35
N ILE A 283 -17.00 20.93 -3.13
CA ILE A 283 -16.26 20.68 -1.89
C ILE A 283 -15.82 19.21 -1.80
N TRP A 284 -16.70 18.26 -2.15
CA TRP A 284 -16.34 16.85 -2.21
C TRP A 284 -15.27 16.57 -3.26
N ILE A 285 -15.44 17.07 -4.49
CA ILE A 285 -14.50 16.84 -5.58
C ILE A 285 -13.11 17.37 -5.22
N LYS A 286 -13.00 18.63 -4.78
CA LYS A 286 -11.72 19.23 -4.39
C LYS A 286 -11.11 18.56 -3.16
N GLY A 287 -11.93 18.27 -2.15
CA GLY A 287 -11.46 17.60 -0.95
C GLY A 287 -10.90 16.21 -1.23
N ILE A 288 -11.50 15.48 -2.19
CA ILE A 288 -10.98 14.18 -2.62
C ILE A 288 -9.72 14.34 -3.46
N ILE A 289 -9.63 15.34 -4.33
CA ILE A 289 -8.38 15.66 -5.03
C ILE A 289 -7.24 15.92 -4.01
N ASP A 290 -7.50 16.67 -2.93
CA ASP A 290 -6.51 16.96 -1.90
C ASP A 290 -6.06 15.72 -1.12
N LEU A 291 -6.98 14.78 -0.88
CA LEU A 291 -6.67 13.52 -0.19
C LEU A 291 -5.94 12.54 -1.10
N ALA A 292 -6.38 12.45 -2.36
CA ALA A 292 -5.89 11.52 -3.37
C ALA A 292 -4.55 11.95 -3.97
N ARG A 293 -4.17 13.24 -3.82
CA ARG A 293 -2.92 13.74 -4.39
C ARG A 293 -1.75 12.83 -4.00
N PRO A 294 -0.94 12.38 -4.96
CA PRO A 294 0.27 11.64 -4.64
C PRO A 294 1.11 12.50 -3.67
N PRO A 295 1.82 11.92 -2.70
CA PRO A 295 2.85 12.68 -2.00
C PRO A 295 3.78 13.33 -3.05
N GLU A 296 4.27 14.55 -2.77
CA GLU A 296 5.27 15.17 -3.65
C GLU A 296 6.36 14.15 -3.97
N ARG A 297 6.69 13.96 -5.25
CA ARG A 297 7.93 13.25 -5.62
C ARG A 297 9.02 14.20 -5.12
N PRO A 298 9.73 13.88 -4.01
CA PRO A 298 10.66 14.83 -3.47
C PRO A 298 11.82 14.97 -4.45
N ALA A 299 12.06 16.19 -4.92
CA ALA A 299 13.41 16.59 -5.24
C ALA A 299 14.17 16.52 -3.91
N VAL A 300 14.95 15.45 -3.73
CA VAL A 300 15.58 15.04 -2.46
C VAL A 300 14.58 14.57 -1.40
N LEU A 301 14.58 13.25 -1.16
CA LEU A 301 13.78 12.59 -0.14
C LEU A 301 14.15 13.09 1.28
N ASP A 302 13.38 14.02 1.87
CA ASP A 302 13.42 14.28 3.33
C ASP A 302 12.64 13.18 4.07
N TYR A 303 13.15 11.94 4.01
CA TYR A 303 12.78 10.92 4.98
C TYR A 303 13.52 11.22 6.27
N ARG A 304 12.89 11.99 7.17
CA ARG A 304 13.38 12.14 8.55
C ARG A 304 13.24 10.82 9.29
N ALA A 305 14.18 9.91 9.04
CA ALA A 305 14.36 8.75 9.86
C ALA A 305 14.80 9.19 11.26
N LEU A 306 14.28 8.50 12.26
CA LEU A 306 14.68 8.68 13.64
C LEU A 306 16.04 8.00 13.83
N CYS A 307 17.10 8.78 13.99
CA CYS A 307 18.40 8.22 14.33
C CYS A 307 18.40 7.69 15.77
N PRO A 308 18.94 6.48 16.02
CA PRO A 308 19.27 6.04 17.37
C PRO A 308 20.32 6.96 18.00
N LYS A 309 20.38 6.97 19.34
CA LYS A 309 21.41 7.72 20.06
C LYS A 309 22.77 7.08 19.83
N LYS A 310 23.81 7.90 19.69
CA LYS A 310 25.19 7.41 19.63
C LYS A 310 25.56 6.62 20.90
N ILE A 311 26.41 5.61 20.71
CA ILE A 311 26.92 4.75 21.77
C ILE A 311 28.25 5.29 22.30
N THR A 312 28.52 5.11 23.58
CA THR A 312 29.80 5.37 24.25
C THR A 312 30.17 4.17 25.12
N PRO A 313 31.41 4.08 25.64
CA PRO A 313 31.76 3.03 26.61
C PRO A 313 30.88 3.00 27.88
N LEU A 314 30.17 4.09 28.19
CA LEU A 314 29.24 4.21 29.32
C LEU A 314 27.79 3.86 28.95
N SER A 315 27.49 3.66 27.67
CA SER A 315 26.15 3.28 27.21
C SER A 315 25.71 1.94 27.77
N ARG A 316 24.40 1.80 28.03
CA ARG A 316 23.81 0.54 28.48
C ARG A 316 23.55 -0.36 27.30
N VAL A 317 24.23 -1.50 27.31
CA VAL A 317 24.14 -2.51 26.25
C VAL A 317 23.42 -3.73 26.80
N HIS A 318 22.27 -4.07 26.22
CA HIS A 318 21.45 -5.18 26.67
C HIS A 318 21.37 -6.28 25.62
N PHE A 319 21.82 -7.48 26.00
CA PHE A 319 21.78 -8.64 25.12
C PHE A 319 20.44 -9.37 25.31
N ILE A 320 19.78 -9.67 24.18
CA ILE A 320 18.41 -10.19 24.17
C ILE A 320 18.29 -11.46 23.34
N HIS A 321 17.51 -12.41 23.85
CA HIS A 321 17.12 -13.62 23.13
C HIS A 321 15.85 -13.37 22.32
N THR A 322 16.01 -13.08 21.02
CA THR A 322 14.88 -12.86 20.12
C THR A 322 14.39 -14.14 19.45
N SER A 323 15.29 -15.12 19.29
CA SER A 323 15.14 -16.22 18.33
C SER A 323 15.64 -17.54 18.94
N SER A 324 16.50 -18.27 18.21
CA SER A 324 17.12 -19.53 18.63
C SER A 324 18.21 -19.33 19.70
N PRO A 325 18.57 -20.38 20.46
CA PRO A 325 19.73 -20.31 21.35
C PRO A 325 21.03 -20.32 20.52
N VAL A 326 22.13 -19.86 21.11
CA VAL A 326 23.46 -20.02 20.49
C VAL A 326 23.76 -21.51 20.36
N GLU A 327 24.12 -21.95 19.15
CA GLU A 327 24.44 -23.34 18.88
C GLU A 327 25.80 -23.74 19.46
N LYS A 328 26.01 -25.04 19.65
CA LYS A 328 27.27 -25.57 20.21
C LYS A 328 28.47 -25.24 19.33
N SER A 329 28.30 -25.26 18.00
CA SER A 329 29.31 -24.86 17.01
C SER A 329 29.75 -23.41 17.18
N ASP A 330 28.83 -22.52 17.51
CA ASP A 330 29.05 -21.08 17.54
C ASP A 330 29.29 -20.55 18.96
N TRP A 331 29.29 -21.43 19.96
CA TRP A 331 29.47 -21.05 21.36
C TRP A 331 30.81 -20.35 21.61
N GLN A 332 31.91 -20.85 21.02
CA GLN A 332 33.22 -20.21 21.15
C GLN A 332 33.23 -18.82 20.52
N THR A 333 32.54 -18.66 19.38
CA THR A 333 32.39 -17.37 18.70
C THR A 333 31.61 -16.38 19.57
N PHE A 334 30.53 -16.83 20.19
CA PHE A 334 29.75 -16.02 21.13
C PHE A 334 30.57 -15.63 22.36
N GLN A 335 31.32 -16.56 22.96
CA GLN A 335 32.18 -16.28 24.12
C GLN A 335 33.25 -15.21 23.79
N LYS A 336 33.88 -15.29 22.62
CA LYS A 336 34.84 -14.28 22.17
C LYS A 336 34.18 -12.91 21.98
N ALA A 337 33.00 -12.86 21.37
CA ALA A 337 32.25 -11.63 21.19
C ALA A 337 31.85 -11.01 22.54
N LEU A 338 31.37 -11.83 23.48
CA LEU A 338 31.02 -11.41 24.82
C LEU A 338 32.23 -10.79 25.53
N ALA A 339 33.35 -11.52 25.63
CA ALA A 339 34.56 -11.04 26.29
C ALA A 339 35.11 -9.75 25.67
N GLY A 340 34.98 -9.57 24.35
CA GLY A 340 35.37 -8.33 23.68
C GLY A 340 34.45 -7.15 24.01
N LEU A 341 33.13 -7.38 24.05
CA LEU A 341 32.14 -6.36 24.37
C LEU A 341 32.16 -5.96 25.84
N GLU A 342 32.42 -6.89 26.76
CA GLU A 342 32.60 -6.60 28.19
C GLU A 342 33.79 -5.67 28.44
N LYS A 343 34.87 -5.80 27.67
CA LYS A 343 36.02 -4.89 27.73
C LYS A 343 35.70 -3.50 27.19
N GLN A 344 34.76 -3.40 26.25
CA GLN A 344 34.44 -2.16 25.54
C GLN A 344 33.32 -1.35 26.22
N PHE A 345 32.40 -2.02 26.92
CA PHE A 345 31.22 -1.40 27.52
C PHE A 345 31.07 -1.79 28.98
N ILE A 346 31.17 -0.80 29.87
CA ILE A 346 31.12 -1.02 31.33
C ILE A 346 29.70 -1.40 31.78
N ASN A 347 28.69 -0.83 31.14
CA ASN A 347 27.28 -1.01 31.51
C ASN A 347 26.60 -2.08 30.61
N PHE A 348 27.13 -3.29 30.59
CA PHE A 348 26.54 -4.39 29.82
C PHE A 348 25.62 -5.26 30.70
N LYS A 349 24.59 -5.85 30.10
CA LYS A 349 23.71 -6.81 30.78
C LYS A 349 23.14 -7.83 29.81
N ILE A 350 23.28 -9.11 30.14
CA ILE A 350 22.55 -10.19 29.49
C ILE A 350 21.21 -10.37 30.19
N PHE A 351 20.13 -10.52 29.43
CA PHE A 351 18.80 -10.84 29.95
C PHE A 351 18.51 -12.33 29.75
N PRO A 352 18.90 -13.20 30.69
CA PRO A 352 18.76 -14.64 30.54
C PRO A 352 17.29 -15.04 30.51
N VAL A 353 16.98 -16.02 29.67
CA VAL A 353 15.68 -16.67 29.55
C VAL A 353 15.71 -18.03 30.24
N LYS A 354 14.60 -18.41 30.86
CA LYS A 354 14.41 -19.75 31.42
C LYS A 354 13.70 -20.65 30.42
N LYS A 355 14.27 -21.81 30.14
CA LYS A 355 13.59 -22.86 29.36
C LYS A 355 12.63 -23.65 30.25
N SER A 356 11.46 -23.97 29.72
CA SER A 356 10.57 -24.99 30.26
C SER A 356 10.81 -26.34 29.58
N GLU A 357 10.36 -27.44 30.19
CA GLU A 357 10.43 -28.78 29.56
C GLU A 357 9.60 -28.88 28.27
N LEU A 358 8.58 -28.03 28.13
CA LEU A 358 7.72 -27.95 26.94
C LEU A 358 8.31 -27.07 25.83
N ASP A 359 9.38 -26.32 26.11
CA ASP A 359 9.96 -25.41 25.12
C ASP A 359 10.70 -26.24 24.04
N PRO A 360 10.45 -25.97 22.74
CA PRO A 360 11.14 -26.70 21.70
C PRO A 360 12.63 -26.36 21.69
N ARG A 361 13.47 -27.34 21.36
CA ARG A 361 14.94 -27.20 21.47
C ARG A 361 15.52 -26.07 20.58
N TYR A 362 14.85 -25.75 19.47
CA TYR A 362 15.30 -24.74 18.50
C TYR A 362 15.01 -23.29 18.90
N LEU A 363 14.24 -23.04 19.97
CA LEU A 363 14.00 -21.70 20.52
C LEU A 363 14.81 -21.46 21.79
N ALA A 364 15.24 -20.21 22.02
CA ALA A 364 16.00 -19.87 23.22
C ALA A 364 15.16 -20.05 24.51
N ALA A 365 13.85 -19.79 24.43
CA ALA A 365 12.82 -20.09 25.43
C ALA A 365 11.43 -19.87 24.81
N SER A 366 10.36 -20.11 25.57
CA SER A 366 8.99 -19.76 25.19
C SER A 366 8.83 -18.30 24.72
N GLU A 367 7.83 -18.03 23.87
CA GLU A 367 7.46 -16.67 23.43
C GLU A 367 7.25 -15.74 24.64
N LYS A 368 6.54 -16.22 25.67
CA LYS A 368 6.22 -15.44 26.87
C LYS A 368 7.48 -15.00 27.60
N GLU A 369 8.41 -15.93 27.86
CA GLU A 369 9.66 -15.63 28.57
C GLU A 369 10.54 -14.68 27.75
N ARG A 370 10.76 -14.96 26.46
CA ARG A 370 11.53 -14.08 25.57
C ARG A 370 10.93 -12.66 25.51
N LEU A 371 9.62 -12.55 25.37
CA LEU A 371 8.90 -11.26 25.32
C LEU A 371 9.03 -10.50 26.65
N GLU A 372 8.92 -11.19 27.78
CA GLU A 372 9.10 -10.59 29.09
C GLU A 372 10.52 -10.04 29.26
N LYS A 373 11.55 -10.82 28.90
CA LYS A 373 12.95 -10.36 28.94
C LYS A 373 13.19 -9.20 27.99
N PHE A 374 12.65 -9.24 26.77
CA PHE A 374 12.70 -8.13 25.83
C PHE A 374 12.09 -6.85 26.43
N ARG A 375 10.91 -6.95 27.05
CA ARG A 375 10.22 -5.81 27.71
C ARG A 375 10.98 -5.26 28.91
N ARG A 376 11.74 -6.09 29.62
CA ARG A 376 12.66 -5.65 30.68
C ARG A 376 13.90 -4.97 30.07
N ALA A 377 14.49 -5.57 29.05
CA ALA A 377 15.69 -5.07 28.36
C ALA A 377 15.47 -3.74 27.64
N ARG A 378 14.29 -3.50 27.05
CA ARG A 378 14.01 -2.22 26.35
C ARG A 378 13.94 -1.00 27.27
N LYS A 379 13.90 -1.20 28.60
CA LYS A 379 13.84 -0.10 29.57
C LYS A 379 15.23 0.51 29.72
N LYS A 380 15.33 1.83 29.45
CA LYS A 380 16.55 2.62 29.72
C LYS A 380 17.79 1.94 29.11
N VAL A 381 17.73 1.64 27.82
CA VAL A 381 18.80 0.98 27.07
C VAL A 381 19.24 1.88 25.93
N ASP A 382 20.53 1.85 25.64
CA ASP A 382 21.14 2.63 24.57
C ASP A 382 21.44 1.72 23.37
N TRP A 383 21.71 0.43 23.59
CA TRP A 383 21.83 -0.59 22.56
C TRP A 383 21.12 -1.90 22.93
N LEU A 384 20.11 -2.29 22.14
CA LEU A 384 19.49 -3.62 22.18
C LEU A 384 20.20 -4.53 21.18
N ALA A 385 20.93 -5.53 21.67
CA ALA A 385 21.74 -6.42 20.85
C ALA A 385 21.16 -7.84 20.86
N PRO A 386 20.46 -8.27 19.80
CA PRO A 386 20.08 -9.67 19.62
C PRO A 386 21.29 -10.59 19.70
N ILE A 387 21.16 -11.68 20.45
CA ILE A 387 22.26 -12.61 20.69
C ILE A 387 22.53 -13.47 19.46
N TYR A 388 21.47 -14.04 18.88
CA TYR A 388 21.54 -15.05 17.82
C TYR A 388 20.34 -14.92 16.87
N GLY A 389 20.51 -15.44 15.65
CA GLY A 389 19.44 -15.57 14.65
C GLY A 389 18.61 -16.85 14.85
N GLY A 390 18.21 -17.47 13.74
CA GLY A 390 17.47 -18.74 13.74
C GLY A 390 15.98 -18.57 13.41
N THR A 391 15.09 -18.85 14.36
CA THR A 391 13.64 -18.69 14.16
C THR A 391 12.97 -18.15 15.42
N GLY A 392 11.85 -17.44 15.25
CA GLY A 392 10.96 -17.04 16.34
C GLY A 392 11.00 -15.55 16.69
N CYS A 393 11.78 -14.72 15.99
CA CYS A 393 11.76 -13.26 16.22
C CYS A 393 10.35 -12.67 16.00
N VAL A 394 9.62 -13.18 15.00
CA VAL A 394 8.24 -12.74 14.69
C VAL A 394 7.29 -12.93 15.87
N ASP A 395 7.48 -13.98 16.68
CA ASP A 395 6.67 -14.28 17.86
C ASP A 395 6.65 -13.12 18.85
N LEU A 396 7.80 -12.44 18.97
CA LEU A 396 7.95 -11.31 19.87
C LEU A 396 7.36 -10.06 19.25
N VAL A 397 7.74 -9.81 18.00
CA VAL A 397 7.39 -8.58 17.28
C VAL A 397 5.87 -8.44 17.13
N ARG A 398 5.16 -9.53 16.84
CA ARG A 398 3.68 -9.54 16.74
C ARG A 398 2.96 -9.23 18.05
N LYS A 399 3.65 -9.30 19.20
CA LYS A 399 3.11 -9.04 20.54
C LYS A 399 3.54 -7.69 21.11
N LEU A 400 4.39 -6.93 20.40
CA LEU A 400 4.76 -5.59 20.83
C LEU A 400 3.56 -4.65 20.72
N THR A 401 3.28 -3.94 21.82
CA THR A 401 2.17 -2.97 21.88
C THR A 401 2.64 -1.57 21.49
N GLU A 402 1.69 -0.65 21.27
CA GLU A 402 2.00 0.78 21.08
C GLU A 402 2.78 1.38 22.27
N GLU A 403 2.58 0.88 23.48
CA GLU A 403 3.37 1.30 24.65
C GLU A 403 4.82 0.78 24.59
N ASP A 404 5.01 -0.46 24.12
CA ASP A 404 6.34 -1.01 23.86
C ASP A 404 7.08 -0.13 22.85
N LEU A 405 6.41 0.18 21.74
CA LEU A 405 6.88 1.02 20.65
C LEU A 405 7.19 2.46 21.07
N ALA A 406 6.30 3.11 21.82
CA ALA A 406 6.48 4.48 22.29
C ALA A 406 7.72 4.63 23.19
N LYS A 407 7.97 3.65 24.05
CA LYS A 407 9.17 3.63 24.90
C LYS A 407 10.45 3.38 24.08
N ILE A 408 10.41 2.52 23.06
CA ILE A 408 11.55 2.36 22.13
C ILE A 408 11.80 3.66 21.37
N ARG A 409 10.75 4.29 20.83
CA ARG A 409 10.82 5.60 20.14
C ARG A 409 11.40 6.69 21.04
N LYS A 410 11.08 6.70 22.33
CA LYS A 410 11.63 7.66 23.31
C LYS A 410 13.12 7.39 23.59
N ASN A 411 13.50 6.13 23.79
CA ASN A 411 14.87 5.77 24.13
C ASN A 411 15.82 5.90 22.93
N ARG A 412 15.31 5.56 21.73
CA ARG A 412 16.04 5.49 20.46
C ARG A 412 17.30 4.64 20.55
N PRO A 413 17.18 3.36 20.98
CA PRO A 413 18.35 2.50 21.10
C PRO A 413 18.88 2.13 19.71
N VAL A 414 20.18 1.91 19.62
CA VAL A 414 20.76 1.14 18.51
C VAL A 414 20.17 -0.27 18.54
N VAL A 415 19.82 -0.78 17.36
CA VAL A 415 19.42 -2.18 17.15
C VAL A 415 20.13 -2.69 15.91
N ASN A 416 20.87 -3.77 16.06
CA ASN A 416 21.50 -4.50 14.96
C ASN A 416 20.96 -5.93 14.89
N GLY A 417 21.20 -6.59 13.76
CA GLY A 417 20.84 -7.98 13.60
C GLY A 417 21.26 -8.53 12.24
N PHE A 418 21.14 -9.84 12.10
CA PHE A 418 21.23 -10.57 10.85
C PHE A 418 20.36 -11.84 10.91
N SER A 419 20.05 -12.46 9.77
CA SER A 419 19.16 -13.63 9.71
C SER A 419 17.74 -13.28 10.19
N ASP A 420 17.13 -14.11 11.03
CA ASP A 420 15.80 -13.92 11.65
C ASP A 420 15.56 -12.53 12.27
N THR A 421 16.61 -11.91 12.83
CA THR A 421 16.51 -10.58 13.45
C THR A 421 16.32 -9.45 12.44
N THR A 422 16.42 -9.75 11.13
CA THR A 422 15.92 -8.90 10.04
C THR A 422 14.50 -8.41 10.33
N ILE A 423 13.67 -9.24 10.95
CA ILE A 423 12.28 -8.92 11.33
C ILE A 423 12.25 -7.72 12.28
N LEU A 424 12.99 -7.78 13.40
CA LEU A 424 12.98 -6.71 14.40
C LEU A 424 13.51 -5.40 13.81
N VAL A 425 14.63 -5.45 13.08
CA VAL A 425 15.26 -4.27 12.48
C VAL A 425 14.31 -3.56 11.51
N ASN A 426 13.73 -4.31 10.55
CA ASN A 426 12.81 -3.73 9.57
C ASN A 426 11.49 -3.29 10.20
N TYR A 427 10.96 -4.05 11.18
CA TYR A 427 9.73 -3.70 11.87
C TYR A 427 9.84 -2.36 12.59
N LEU A 428 10.92 -2.15 13.35
CA LEU A 428 11.13 -0.89 14.07
C LEU A 428 11.27 0.30 13.12
N TYR A 429 11.93 0.12 11.98
CA TYR A 429 11.96 1.15 10.95
C TYR A 429 10.57 1.41 10.35
N LEU A 430 9.84 0.37 9.95
CA LEU A 430 8.54 0.56 9.30
C LEU A 430 7.49 1.17 10.25
N LYS A 431 7.53 0.86 11.55
CA LYS A 431 6.61 1.39 12.57
C LYS A 431 7.06 2.74 13.17
N LEU A 432 8.35 2.94 13.42
CA LEU A 432 8.87 4.09 14.17
C LEU A 432 9.76 5.02 13.36
N LYS A 433 10.14 4.62 12.14
CA LYS A 433 11.21 5.24 11.35
C LYS A 433 12.56 5.21 12.06
N LEU A 434 12.74 4.37 13.07
CA LEU A 434 14.01 4.20 13.78
C LEU A 434 15.01 3.46 12.89
N ILE A 435 16.17 4.06 12.63
CA ILE A 435 17.27 3.41 11.90
C ILE A 435 17.79 2.22 12.73
N GLY A 436 17.95 1.08 12.07
CA GLY A 436 18.63 -0.10 12.61
C GLY A 436 19.64 -0.64 11.61
N PHE A 437 20.38 -1.68 11.99
CA PHE A 437 21.53 -2.15 11.21
C PHE A 437 21.44 -3.64 10.87
N ILE A 438 21.41 -3.98 9.59
CA ILE A 438 21.65 -5.37 9.15
C ILE A 438 23.17 -5.55 8.99
N TYR A 439 23.74 -6.43 9.82
CA TYR A 439 25.18 -6.73 9.82
C TYR A 439 25.50 -8.08 10.44
N SER A 440 25.43 -8.17 11.77
CA SER A 440 25.68 -9.40 12.53
C SER A 440 24.86 -9.34 13.81
N ASN A 441 24.55 -10.50 14.37
CA ASN A 441 24.05 -10.60 15.74
C ASN A 441 25.22 -10.44 16.72
N THR A 442 24.96 -10.44 18.01
CA THR A 442 26.03 -10.38 19.02
C THR A 442 26.99 -11.55 18.84
N CYS A 443 26.47 -12.76 18.65
CA CYS A 443 27.26 -13.89 18.20
C CYS A 443 27.77 -13.62 16.77
N GLY A 444 29.09 -13.56 16.62
CA GLY A 444 29.73 -13.27 15.33
C GLY A 444 30.02 -11.78 15.10
N LEU A 445 29.68 -10.87 16.02
CA LEU A 445 29.86 -9.43 15.82
C LEU A 445 31.34 -9.03 15.58
N LEU A 446 32.26 -9.78 16.18
CA LEU A 446 33.72 -9.55 16.11
C LEU A 446 34.44 -10.46 15.10
N GLU A 447 33.73 -11.30 14.35
CA GLU A 447 34.39 -12.25 13.42
C GLU A 447 34.81 -11.62 12.09
N ALA A 448 34.06 -10.63 11.62
CA ALA A 448 34.33 -10.00 10.35
C ALA A 448 35.46 -8.96 10.45
N ASP A 449 36.26 -8.86 9.39
CA ASP A 449 37.44 -7.99 9.31
C ASP A 449 37.10 -6.48 9.39
N ASN A 450 35.84 -6.12 9.12
CA ASN A 450 35.34 -4.75 9.18
C ASN A 450 34.44 -4.48 10.40
N SER A 451 34.44 -5.35 11.43
CA SER A 451 33.68 -5.15 12.68
C SER A 451 33.90 -3.79 13.32
N ARG A 452 35.13 -3.25 13.25
CA ARG A 452 35.45 -1.88 13.70
C ARG A 452 34.59 -0.81 13.01
N THR A 453 34.24 -1.00 11.74
CA THR A 453 33.37 -0.07 10.99
C THR A 453 31.98 0.01 11.61
N PHE A 454 31.39 -1.11 12.03
CA PHE A 454 30.10 -1.12 12.72
C PHE A 454 30.16 -0.29 14.01
N PHE A 455 31.21 -0.49 14.82
CA PHE A 455 31.44 0.27 16.04
C PHE A 455 31.62 1.77 15.79
N ASP A 456 32.43 2.14 14.80
CA ASP A 456 32.64 3.54 14.43
C ASP A 456 31.35 4.22 13.96
N VAL A 457 30.46 3.49 13.28
CA VAL A 457 29.12 3.98 12.89
C VAL A 457 28.24 4.23 14.11
N ILE A 458 28.07 3.24 14.99
CA ILE A 458 27.13 3.38 16.12
C ILE A 458 27.65 4.36 17.20
N MET A 459 28.96 4.62 17.24
CA MET A 459 29.57 5.65 18.08
C MET A 459 29.59 7.03 17.42
N GLY A 460 29.17 7.15 16.16
CA GLY A 460 29.15 8.42 15.41
C GLY A 460 30.53 8.91 14.95
N ARG A 461 31.55 8.05 14.96
CA ARG A 461 32.90 8.34 14.44
C ARG A 461 32.96 8.22 12.91
N ARG A 462 32.02 7.48 12.32
CA ARG A 462 31.86 7.33 10.88
C ARG A 462 30.43 7.64 10.47
N THR A 463 30.26 8.67 9.65
CA THR A 463 28.96 9.16 9.19
C THR A 463 28.62 8.75 7.77
N GLU A 464 29.53 8.10 7.06
CA GLU A 464 29.33 7.65 5.68
C GLU A 464 29.94 6.26 5.48
N LEU A 465 29.26 5.45 4.66
CA LEU A 465 29.71 4.13 4.28
C LEU A 465 29.75 4.02 2.75
N SER A 466 30.79 3.39 2.24
CA SER A 466 30.94 3.07 0.81
C SER A 466 31.48 1.66 0.71
N PHE A 467 30.81 0.83 -0.07
CA PHE A 467 31.18 -0.56 -0.30
C PHE A 467 31.35 -0.81 -1.80
N VAL A 468 32.48 -1.45 -2.13
CA VAL A 468 32.77 -1.91 -3.49
C VAL A 468 33.02 -3.40 -3.39
N ASP A 469 32.20 -4.17 -4.11
CA ASP A 469 32.42 -5.59 -4.28
C ASP A 469 33.03 -5.84 -5.67
N PRO A 470 34.27 -6.33 -5.76
CA PRO A 470 34.89 -6.68 -7.04
C PRO A 470 34.11 -7.74 -7.84
N ALA A 471 33.30 -8.56 -7.17
CA ALA A 471 32.45 -9.56 -7.81
C ALA A 471 31.05 -9.02 -8.19
N SER A 472 30.79 -7.72 -7.98
CA SER A 472 29.50 -7.13 -8.27
C SER A 472 29.19 -7.15 -9.78
N ARG A 473 27.93 -7.42 -10.12
CA ARG A 473 27.46 -7.41 -11.51
C ARG A 473 25.98 -7.08 -11.62
N TRP A 474 25.62 -6.34 -12.66
CA TRP A 474 24.22 -6.08 -13.01
C TRP A 474 23.60 -7.29 -13.69
N LEU A 475 22.45 -7.73 -13.18
CA LEU A 475 21.64 -8.77 -13.79
C LEU A 475 20.62 -8.13 -14.73
N GLY A 476 21.08 -7.65 -15.88
CA GLY A 476 20.25 -6.91 -16.85
C GLY A 476 20.92 -5.63 -17.29
N ASP A 477 20.09 -4.65 -17.66
CA ASP A 477 20.58 -3.35 -18.08
C ASP A 477 21.29 -2.63 -16.94
N LYS A 478 22.45 -2.06 -17.26
CA LYS A 478 23.21 -1.20 -16.35
C LYS A 478 22.50 0.16 -16.25
N PRO A 479 22.36 0.73 -15.04
CA PRO A 479 21.82 2.08 -14.91
C PRO A 479 22.78 3.12 -15.51
N LYS A 480 22.23 4.12 -16.20
CA LYS A 480 23.01 5.23 -16.78
C LYS A 480 23.42 6.27 -15.74
N ARG A 481 22.69 6.32 -14.62
CA ARG A 481 22.89 7.28 -13.53
C ARG A 481 22.84 6.55 -12.19
N LYS A 482 23.35 7.20 -11.15
CA LYS A 482 23.25 6.73 -9.77
C LYS A 482 21.78 6.53 -9.39
N ILE A 483 21.48 5.39 -8.79
CA ILE A 483 20.16 5.08 -8.24
C ILE A 483 20.17 5.52 -6.78
N GLU A 484 19.14 6.24 -6.33
CA GLU A 484 19.01 6.71 -4.96
C GLU A 484 17.70 6.22 -4.34
N GLY A 485 17.76 5.87 -3.06
CA GLY A 485 16.60 5.41 -2.31
C GLY A 485 16.88 5.23 -0.82
N ILE A 486 16.00 4.48 -0.16
CA ILE A 486 16.14 4.10 1.25
C ILE A 486 16.47 2.62 1.34
N ALA A 487 17.44 2.25 2.17
CA ALA A 487 17.77 0.86 2.42
C ALA A 487 16.66 0.13 3.22
N LEU A 488 16.30 -1.06 2.77
CA LEU A 488 15.38 -1.97 3.44
C LEU A 488 15.80 -3.43 3.14
N GLY A 489 15.37 -4.38 3.96
CA GLY A 489 15.56 -5.81 3.70
C GLY A 489 16.58 -6.46 4.63
N GLY A 490 17.32 -7.45 4.14
CA GLY A 490 18.07 -8.41 4.93
C GLY A 490 17.83 -9.82 4.39
N THR A 491 17.56 -10.77 5.28
CA THR A 491 17.15 -12.13 4.92
C THR A 491 15.74 -12.12 4.31
N GLY A 492 15.62 -12.59 3.07
CA GLY A 492 14.42 -12.49 2.24
C GLY A 492 13.21 -13.17 2.83
N SER A 493 13.36 -14.44 3.20
CA SER A 493 12.36 -15.26 3.88
C SER A 493 11.83 -14.60 5.16
N SER A 494 12.72 -14.17 6.07
CA SER A 494 12.35 -13.46 7.31
C SER A 494 11.66 -12.11 7.05
N PHE A 495 12.11 -11.37 6.03
CA PHE A 495 11.49 -10.10 5.64
C PHE A 495 10.06 -10.30 5.10
N LEU A 496 9.84 -11.33 4.28
CA LEU A 496 8.51 -11.72 3.80
C LEU A 496 7.61 -12.19 4.95
N GLU A 497 8.13 -13.02 5.86
CA GLU A 497 7.41 -13.48 7.04
C GLU A 497 6.90 -12.31 7.88
N MET A 498 7.75 -11.32 8.15
CA MET A 498 7.36 -10.08 8.83
C MET A 498 6.18 -9.40 8.14
N ILE A 499 6.21 -9.27 6.81
CA ILE A 499 5.13 -8.61 6.06
C ILE A 499 3.82 -9.39 6.21
N ASN A 500 3.87 -10.71 6.06
CA ASN A 500 2.69 -11.56 6.04
C ASN A 500 2.06 -11.73 7.43
N VAL A 501 2.85 -12.10 8.44
CA VAL A 501 2.37 -12.38 9.79
C VAL A 501 1.81 -11.13 10.47
N LEU A 502 2.42 -9.96 10.19
CA LEU A 502 2.02 -8.70 10.82
C LEU A 502 1.01 -7.89 9.99
N ASP A 503 0.56 -8.41 8.83
CA ASP A 503 -0.23 -7.69 7.82
C ASP A 503 0.32 -6.26 7.56
N MET A 504 1.63 -6.16 7.28
CA MET A 504 2.28 -4.85 7.17
C MET A 504 1.79 -4.07 5.96
N ARG A 505 1.00 -3.03 6.20
CA ARG A 505 0.55 -2.08 5.18
C ARG A 505 1.59 -1.02 4.90
N VAL A 506 2.48 -1.29 3.97
CA VAL A 506 3.43 -0.28 3.45
C VAL A 506 2.75 0.55 2.36
N LYS A 507 2.66 1.88 2.57
CA LYS A 507 1.95 2.80 1.66
C LYS A 507 2.45 2.72 0.21
N THR A 508 3.75 2.51 0.03
CA THR A 508 4.39 2.36 -1.28
C THR A 508 5.80 1.79 -1.13
N TRP A 509 6.24 0.99 -2.11
CA TRP A 509 7.61 0.47 -2.18
C TRP A 509 8.56 1.36 -3.00
N LYS A 510 8.02 2.38 -3.69
CA LYS A 510 8.76 3.28 -4.61
C LYS A 510 10.04 3.93 -4.08
N PRO A 511 10.18 4.26 -2.78
CA PRO A 511 11.42 4.88 -2.33
C PRO A 511 12.54 3.89 -1.99
N TYR A 512 12.25 2.59 -1.94
CA TYR A 512 13.16 1.62 -1.34
C TYR A 512 14.11 0.99 -2.35
N ILE A 513 15.35 0.78 -1.89
CA ILE A 513 16.30 -0.18 -2.45
C ILE A 513 16.23 -1.41 -1.53
N LEU A 514 15.82 -2.54 -2.09
CA LEU A 514 15.69 -3.77 -1.34
C LEU A 514 17.01 -4.54 -1.37
N PHE A 515 17.55 -4.84 -0.20
CA PHE A 515 18.67 -5.75 -0.02
C PHE A 515 18.12 -7.12 0.35
N PHE A 516 18.50 -8.15 -0.41
CA PHE A 516 17.97 -9.50 -0.30
C PHE A 516 19.10 -10.51 -0.27
N GLU A 517 19.18 -11.29 0.79
CA GLU A 517 20.01 -12.51 0.89
C GLU A 517 19.17 -13.63 1.49
N ASP A 518 19.62 -14.87 1.38
CA ASP A 518 18.94 -15.98 2.07
C ASP A 518 19.89 -17.18 2.26
N ILE A 519 19.57 -18.05 3.22
CA ILE A 519 20.32 -19.27 3.49
C ILE A 519 19.35 -20.44 3.70
N GLU A 520 19.80 -21.66 3.44
CA GLU A 520 19.04 -22.91 3.58
C GLU A 520 17.80 -23.03 2.68
N VAL A 521 17.56 -22.05 1.82
CA VAL A 521 16.50 -22.07 0.80
C VAL A 521 16.90 -22.92 -0.39
N ASP A 522 15.95 -23.69 -0.90
CA ASP A 522 16.09 -24.36 -2.17
C ASP A 522 15.42 -23.57 -3.32
N LEU A 523 15.39 -24.14 -4.52
CA LEU A 523 14.80 -23.47 -5.69
C LEU A 523 13.29 -23.23 -5.55
N GLU A 524 12.56 -24.16 -4.94
CA GLU A 524 11.12 -24.08 -4.77
C GLU A 524 10.77 -23.09 -3.66
N ASP A 525 11.51 -23.10 -2.56
CA ASP A 525 11.37 -22.11 -1.49
C ASP A 525 11.64 -20.71 -2.01
N LEU A 526 12.72 -20.53 -2.78
CA LEU A 526 13.04 -19.25 -3.40
C LEU A 526 11.91 -18.79 -4.34
N HIS A 527 11.36 -19.70 -5.16
CA HIS A 527 10.20 -19.39 -6.00
C HIS A 527 9.05 -18.82 -5.17
N ARG A 528 8.66 -19.51 -4.09
CA ARG A 528 7.54 -19.10 -3.23
C ARG A 528 7.78 -17.74 -2.60
N VAL A 529 9.00 -17.47 -2.13
CA VAL A 529 9.37 -16.18 -1.55
C VAL A 529 9.23 -15.07 -2.59
N ILE A 530 9.78 -15.26 -3.79
CA ILE A 530 9.73 -14.24 -4.85
C ILE A 530 8.30 -13.98 -5.32
N VAL A 531 7.50 -15.01 -5.56
CA VAL A 531 6.09 -14.83 -5.97
C VAL A 531 5.31 -14.09 -4.89
N ALA A 532 5.45 -14.48 -3.62
CA ALA A 532 4.74 -13.83 -2.53
C ALA A 532 5.16 -12.35 -2.37
N MET A 533 6.44 -12.03 -2.56
CA MET A 533 6.92 -10.64 -2.54
C MET A 533 6.43 -9.84 -3.75
N ASP A 534 6.30 -10.45 -4.93
CA ASP A 534 5.70 -9.79 -6.10
C ASP A 534 4.20 -9.50 -5.93
N GLU A 535 3.45 -10.43 -5.34
CA GLU A 535 2.03 -10.23 -5.00
C GLU A 535 1.82 -9.04 -4.05
N LYS A 536 2.80 -8.75 -3.19
CA LYS A 536 2.82 -7.54 -2.35
C LYS A 536 3.25 -6.27 -3.11
N GLY A 537 3.50 -6.38 -4.41
CA GLY A 537 3.91 -5.30 -5.30
C GLY A 537 5.33 -4.79 -5.08
N ILE A 538 6.18 -5.55 -4.38
CA ILE A 538 7.52 -5.10 -4.00
C ILE A 538 8.37 -4.86 -5.24
N PHE A 539 8.61 -5.90 -6.04
CA PHE A 539 9.47 -5.82 -7.24
C PHE A 539 8.93 -4.88 -8.32
N ARG A 540 7.60 -4.72 -8.37
CA ARG A 540 6.92 -3.79 -9.30
C ARG A 540 7.24 -2.34 -9.00
N ASN A 541 7.57 -2.01 -7.76
CA ASN A 541 7.62 -0.61 -7.30
C ASN A 541 8.98 -0.18 -6.74
N ILE A 542 9.83 -1.05 -6.19
CA ILE A 542 11.15 -0.65 -5.65
C ILE A 542 12.06 0.03 -6.69
N ARG A 543 13.03 0.82 -6.22
CA ARG A 543 14.04 1.49 -7.06
C ARG A 543 15.06 0.52 -7.65
N ALA A 544 15.52 -0.41 -6.82
CA ALA A 544 16.50 -1.41 -7.19
C ALA A 544 16.44 -2.59 -6.22
N LEU A 545 16.94 -3.73 -6.69
CA LEU A 545 17.14 -4.95 -5.92
C LEU A 545 18.64 -5.23 -5.83
N VAL A 546 19.17 -5.37 -4.62
CA VAL A 546 20.53 -5.82 -4.35
C VAL A 546 20.47 -7.23 -3.82
N ILE A 547 21.01 -8.18 -4.57
CA ILE A 547 20.99 -9.61 -4.26
C ILE A 547 22.35 -10.01 -3.68
N GLY A 548 22.37 -10.38 -2.40
CA GLY A 548 23.51 -11.00 -1.72
C GLY A 548 23.64 -12.49 -2.03
N ARG A 549 24.37 -13.24 -1.20
CA ARG A 549 24.50 -14.70 -1.28
C ARG A 549 23.15 -15.36 -1.00
N ILE A 550 22.83 -16.38 -1.79
CA ILE A 550 21.58 -17.13 -1.68
C ILE A 550 21.92 -18.58 -1.88
N ASP A 551 22.01 -19.35 -0.80
CA ASP A 551 22.48 -20.76 -0.73
C ASP A 551 22.92 -21.38 -2.08
N ASP A 552 24.00 -20.82 -2.65
CA ASP A 552 24.29 -21.04 -4.07
C ASP A 552 24.65 -22.52 -4.33
N ARG A 553 25.11 -23.22 -3.28
CA ARG A 553 25.43 -24.65 -3.32
C ARG A 553 24.18 -25.51 -3.42
N LYS A 554 23.17 -25.28 -2.57
CA LYS A 554 21.91 -26.04 -2.57
C LYS A 554 21.15 -25.79 -3.88
N ILE A 555 21.11 -24.53 -4.32
CA ILE A 555 20.55 -24.14 -5.62
C ILE A 555 21.28 -24.84 -6.77
N ALA A 556 22.62 -24.77 -6.82
CA ALA A 556 23.40 -25.42 -7.87
C ALA A 556 23.27 -26.96 -7.85
N MET A 557 23.09 -27.57 -6.68
CA MET A 557 22.82 -29.00 -6.56
C MET A 557 21.46 -29.36 -7.16
N ASN A 558 20.41 -28.61 -6.84
CA ASN A 558 19.09 -28.81 -7.45
C ASN A 558 19.14 -28.61 -8.97
N PHE A 559 19.86 -27.58 -9.43
CA PHE A 559 20.04 -27.32 -10.85
C PHE A 559 20.76 -28.46 -11.57
N ARG A 560 21.85 -28.98 -11.00
CA ARG A 560 22.56 -30.17 -11.52
C ARG A 560 21.66 -31.41 -11.54
N ARG A 561 20.82 -31.61 -10.53
CA ARG A 561 19.85 -32.70 -10.47
C ARG A 561 18.83 -32.57 -11.60
N LEU A 562 18.25 -31.38 -11.81
CA LEU A 562 17.27 -31.12 -12.87
C LEU A 562 17.89 -31.30 -14.26
N ASN A 563 19.08 -30.74 -14.50
CA ASN A 563 19.80 -30.92 -15.76
C ASN A 563 20.11 -32.39 -16.07
N ARG A 564 20.37 -33.21 -15.05
CA ARG A 564 20.57 -34.66 -15.20
C ARG A 564 19.28 -35.39 -15.58
N ILE A 565 18.12 -34.95 -15.07
CA ILE A 565 16.82 -35.58 -15.29
C ILE A 565 16.26 -35.20 -16.67
N PHE A 566 16.35 -33.93 -17.05
CA PHE A 566 15.63 -33.39 -18.21
C PHE A 566 16.52 -33.10 -19.43
N GLY A 567 17.84 -33.19 -19.29
CA GLY A 567 18.80 -32.98 -20.39
C GLY A 567 18.94 -31.51 -20.83
N GLY A 568 20.16 -30.98 -20.75
CA GLY A 568 20.63 -29.83 -21.55
C GLY A 568 20.27 -28.41 -21.06
N GLY A 569 21.26 -27.73 -20.47
CA GLY A 569 21.28 -26.26 -20.37
C GLY A 569 22.49 -25.75 -19.57
N GLN A 570 23.30 -24.84 -20.16
CA GLN A 570 24.31 -24.02 -19.46
C GLN A 570 23.66 -22.87 -18.67
N GLU A 571 22.54 -23.13 -18.00
CA GLU A 571 21.87 -22.10 -17.23
C GLU A 571 22.60 -21.85 -15.90
N SER A 572 22.80 -20.59 -15.58
CA SER A 572 23.42 -20.17 -14.33
C SER A 572 22.39 -20.27 -13.18
N PRO A 573 22.77 -20.74 -11.97
CA PRO A 573 21.92 -20.69 -10.78
C PRO A 573 21.28 -19.32 -10.50
N HIS A 574 21.92 -18.23 -10.95
CA HIS A 574 21.42 -16.87 -10.78
C HIS A 574 20.40 -16.43 -11.84
N ALA A 575 20.18 -17.23 -12.89
CA ALA A 575 19.15 -16.99 -13.89
C ALA A 575 17.74 -17.10 -13.28
N VAL A 576 17.59 -17.83 -12.18
CA VAL A 576 16.31 -18.05 -11.48
C VAL A 576 15.64 -16.73 -11.09
N PHE A 577 16.39 -15.76 -10.56
CA PHE A 577 15.83 -14.44 -10.24
C PHE A 577 15.30 -13.73 -11.47
N ARG A 578 16.05 -13.76 -12.57
CA ARG A 578 15.63 -13.15 -13.83
C ARG A 578 14.41 -13.87 -14.41
N TYR A 579 14.40 -15.19 -14.34
CA TYR A 579 13.29 -16.01 -14.80
C TYR A 579 12.00 -15.70 -14.01
N LEU A 580 12.06 -15.77 -12.68
CA LEU A 580 10.90 -15.53 -11.81
C LEU A 580 10.40 -14.08 -11.91
N LEU A 581 11.31 -13.12 -12.06
CA LEU A 581 10.96 -11.71 -12.21
C LEU A 581 10.75 -11.28 -13.67
N GLN A 582 10.83 -12.19 -14.64
CA GLN A 582 10.75 -11.85 -16.06
C GLN A 582 9.48 -11.05 -16.43
N PRO A 583 8.28 -11.38 -15.91
CA PRO A 583 7.08 -10.58 -16.16
C PRO A 583 7.23 -9.14 -15.64
N VAL A 584 7.75 -8.98 -14.42
CA VAL A 584 7.98 -7.67 -13.78
C VAL A 584 9.01 -6.87 -14.57
N ILE A 585 10.16 -7.47 -14.88
CA ILE A 585 11.24 -6.84 -15.65
C ILE A 585 10.71 -6.36 -17.01
N THR A 586 9.95 -7.20 -17.70
CA THR A 586 9.39 -6.88 -19.02
C THR A 586 8.38 -5.74 -18.95
N ALA A 587 7.44 -5.79 -17.99
CA ALA A 587 6.44 -4.75 -17.80
C ALA A 587 7.09 -3.39 -17.46
N ARG A 588 8.09 -3.41 -16.59
CA ARG A 588 8.85 -2.22 -16.16
C ARG A 588 9.71 -1.64 -17.27
N ALA A 589 10.34 -2.47 -18.09
CA ALA A 589 11.06 -2.02 -19.28
C ALA A 589 10.11 -1.31 -20.28
N LYS A 590 8.92 -1.87 -20.55
CA LYS A 590 7.90 -1.23 -21.39
C LYS A 590 7.42 0.11 -20.82
N ALA A 591 7.33 0.21 -19.50
CA ALA A 591 6.99 1.43 -18.77
C ALA A 591 8.12 2.48 -18.74
N LYS A 592 9.30 2.20 -19.33
CA LYS A 592 10.51 3.04 -19.24
C LYS A 592 10.99 3.28 -17.80
N ASP A 593 10.73 2.33 -16.90
CA ASP A 593 11.17 2.34 -15.50
C ASP A 593 11.76 0.97 -15.12
N PRO A 594 12.92 0.58 -15.69
CA PRO A 594 13.47 -0.76 -15.53
C PRO A 594 13.81 -1.08 -14.07
N LEU A 595 13.54 -2.31 -13.63
CA LEU A 595 14.04 -2.82 -12.36
C LEU A 595 15.53 -3.14 -12.47
N TYR A 596 16.35 -2.34 -11.79
CA TYR A 596 17.78 -2.58 -11.72
C TYR A 596 18.10 -3.61 -10.63
N ILE A 597 18.85 -4.65 -11.02
CA ILE A 597 19.20 -5.77 -10.14
C ILE A 597 20.73 -5.89 -10.05
N LEU A 598 21.30 -5.59 -8.89
CA LEU A 598 22.73 -5.73 -8.62
C LEU A 598 22.98 -7.01 -7.82
N LYS A 599 23.83 -7.91 -8.32
CA LYS A 599 24.29 -9.09 -7.58
C LYS A 599 25.64 -8.76 -6.93
N ILE A 600 25.76 -9.08 -5.64
CA ILE A 600 26.97 -8.93 -4.82
C ILE A 600 27.28 -10.24 -4.05
N SER A 601 28.50 -10.33 -3.53
CA SER A 601 29.08 -11.48 -2.84
C SER A 601 29.43 -11.18 -1.37
N ASN A 602 29.63 -9.90 -1.03
CA ASN A 602 29.98 -9.45 0.32
C ASN A 602 28.73 -9.16 1.20
N PHE A 603 27.58 -9.71 0.87
CA PHE A 603 26.36 -9.62 1.69
C PHE A 603 25.71 -11.00 1.74
N GLY A 604 25.41 -11.50 2.94
CA GLY A 604 24.83 -12.83 3.14
C GLY A 604 25.52 -13.65 4.23
N HIS A 605 24.93 -14.79 4.57
CA HIS A 605 25.49 -15.69 5.58
C HIS A 605 26.92 -16.16 5.24
N GLY A 606 27.77 -16.26 6.27
CA GLY A 606 29.15 -16.73 6.18
C GLY A 606 30.14 -15.76 5.52
N VAL A 607 29.77 -14.51 5.26
CA VAL A 607 30.69 -13.48 4.76
C VAL A 607 31.50 -12.88 5.91
N LYS A 608 32.82 -13.10 5.90
CA LYS A 608 33.75 -12.55 6.90
C LYS A 608 34.63 -11.42 6.37
N LYS A 609 34.80 -11.34 5.05
CA LYS A 609 35.62 -10.33 4.38
C LYS A 609 34.76 -9.16 3.91
N SER A 610 34.94 -8.01 4.55
CA SER A 610 34.27 -6.75 4.31
C SER A 610 32.76 -6.86 4.08
N PRO A 611 32.01 -7.55 4.98
CA PRO A 611 30.57 -7.68 4.84
C PRO A 611 29.86 -6.33 4.80
N LEU A 612 28.83 -6.25 3.96
CA LEU A 612 27.98 -5.07 3.82
C LEU A 612 27.27 -4.77 5.14
N LEU A 613 27.42 -3.54 5.65
CA LEU A 613 26.66 -2.99 6.77
C LEU A 613 25.54 -2.13 6.21
N ILE A 614 24.29 -2.51 6.46
CA ILE A 614 23.11 -1.83 5.89
C ILE A 614 22.37 -1.06 6.99
N PRO A 615 22.38 0.29 6.96
CA PRO A 615 21.54 1.11 7.82
C PRO A 615 20.09 1.11 7.29
N VAL A 616 19.26 0.18 7.77
CA VAL A 616 17.85 0.08 7.38
C VAL A 616 17.14 1.37 7.74
N GLY A 617 16.47 1.96 6.74
CA GLY A 617 15.83 3.26 6.85
C GLY A 617 16.72 4.46 6.53
N GLY A 618 18.03 4.24 6.39
CA GLY A 618 18.98 5.25 5.94
C GLY A 618 18.95 5.42 4.42
N ARG A 619 19.46 6.56 3.95
CA ARG A 619 19.67 6.81 2.52
C ARG A 619 20.69 5.81 1.98
N ALA A 620 20.44 5.33 0.77
CA ALA A 620 21.29 4.41 0.06
C ALA A 620 21.35 4.81 -1.41
N SER A 621 22.46 4.47 -2.04
CA SER A 621 22.62 4.74 -3.45
C SER A 621 23.55 3.75 -4.12
N ILE A 622 23.27 3.46 -5.39
CA ILE A 622 24.01 2.48 -6.17
C ILE A 622 24.53 3.18 -7.42
N SER A 623 25.84 3.22 -7.55
CA SER A 623 26.51 3.80 -8.71
C SER A 623 26.54 2.80 -9.87
N PRO A 624 26.65 3.25 -11.13
CA PRO A 624 26.73 2.34 -12.28
C PRO A 624 27.85 1.31 -12.19
N ASP A 625 28.97 1.64 -11.54
CA ASP A 625 30.11 0.74 -11.26
C ASP A 625 29.81 -0.35 -10.20
N GLY A 626 28.60 -0.38 -9.62
CA GLY A 626 28.21 -1.35 -8.59
C GLY A 626 28.57 -0.93 -7.16
N ARG A 627 29.20 0.24 -6.97
CA ARG A 627 29.46 0.78 -5.63
C ARG A 627 28.16 1.16 -4.91
N ILE A 628 28.08 0.81 -3.64
CA ILE A 628 26.94 1.10 -2.77
C ILE A 628 27.37 2.10 -1.69
N ASP A 629 26.76 3.28 -1.70
CA ASP A 629 27.02 4.33 -0.72
C ASP A 629 25.82 4.54 0.21
N PHE A 630 26.08 4.70 1.50
CA PHE A 630 25.11 5.14 2.50
C PHE A 630 25.59 6.47 3.10
N PRO A 631 24.99 7.60 2.73
CA PRO A 631 25.25 8.87 3.39
C PRO A 631 24.46 8.95 4.70
N GLY A 632 25.13 9.25 5.80
CA GLY A 632 24.49 9.44 7.10
C GLY A 632 23.85 10.83 7.29
N PRO A 633 23.68 11.26 8.56
CA PRO A 633 24.10 10.58 9.79
C PRO A 633 23.29 9.31 10.09
N PHE A 634 23.89 8.33 10.76
CA PHE A 634 23.23 7.08 11.17
C PHE A 634 22.79 7.04 12.63
N VAL A 635 23.41 7.89 13.46
CA VAL A 635 23.13 8.08 14.88
C VAL A 635 23.06 9.57 15.18
N ALA A 636 22.44 9.95 16.30
CA ALA A 636 22.32 11.34 16.76
C ALA A 636 22.90 11.54 18.17
#